data_AF-A0A3N0Z5T8-F1
#
_entry.id   AF-A0A3N0Z5T8-F1
#
_cell.length_a   1.000
_cell.length_b   1.000
_cell.length_c   1.000
_cell.angle_alpha   90.00
_cell.angle_beta   90.00
_cell.angle_gamma   90.00
#
_symmetry.space_group_name_H-M   'P 1'
#
loop_
_entity.id
_entity.type
_entity.pdbx_description
1 polymer ?
#
loop_
_entity_poly.entity_id
_entity_poly.type
_entity_poly.pdbx_seq_one_letter_code
_entity_poly.pdbx_strand_id
1 'polypeptide(L)'
;MKVRQQLQKLKSAVFRFQQQLMDAKPSPDVIDRLKDTMTDIENSICVFKDTQHQRYETCFRSDVFSVDSCSHTHLSSFEELLKDERIFWQEICAFEKKIEAWSLPVKADVRLPGARSDRLRVDGRNLPAEVTELETFLQRTGGRRGGWDEYDQKSFLKVWTKHSGKPSYRQEVRLYLPGKTEEEVKRHEEWFLELRRLQEKKKEAVHRWREAKQRERELQREEQDADDARTEPQDEAQRRLKQEERRREAAERLEAWRSRRKQEREQEQEQRLRNEILQRRRAKEEQRRQLEVKLMVEAHVQQKKEEEELRLLEEEAQQRAEREERQRQAAEAIKRFQERDSLRLEEKLQEKQSKEEERWERQRTLEKLKQKVDFLRERHVRFFQRCLHVLPERYAPYETSRLTIVFFALSGLDVLDALDVVDKPGLIEWIYSLQVLPTEDKSNLRRCGFRGSSHIGVPYNTSKGPGSAHPYDSGHVAMTYTGLACLIILGDDLSRVNKAACLEGLRALQLEDGSFYSVPEGSENDMRFVYCAACICYMLDDWSGMDCQKAIDYIRRSTSYDSGIGQGAGLESHGGSTFCAIASLCMMGKLQDVFSERELNRIRRWCILRQQNGFDGRPNKPVDTCYSFWVGATLELLDVFQFTNFEKNRNYILSTQDRLVGGFAKWPDSHPVSLSAAGVARVSDLLSRLSPPSVSDPLHTYFGICGLSLIGEADLRKVHPALNISVRAFDALRQLHGTWRQKST
;
A
#
# COMPACT_ATOMS: atom_id res chain seq x y z
N MET A 1 -36.27 3.19 5.24
CA MET A 1 -36.66 4.42 4.50
C MET A 1 -35.79 5.63 4.83
N LYS A 2 -35.83 6.22 6.04
CA LYS A 2 -35.16 7.50 6.37
C LYS A 2 -33.73 7.69 5.80
N VAL A 3 -32.85 6.69 5.97
CA VAL A 3 -31.48 6.69 5.42
C VAL A 3 -31.43 6.87 3.89
N ARG A 4 -32.20 6.09 3.13
CA ARG A 4 -32.25 6.22 1.66
C ARG A 4 -32.81 7.59 1.25
N GLN A 5 -33.75 8.16 2.01
CA GLN A 5 -34.25 9.52 1.77
C GLN A 5 -33.20 10.61 2.07
N GLN A 6 -32.39 10.46 3.12
CA GLN A 6 -31.27 11.37 3.39
C GLN A 6 -30.19 11.27 2.30
N LEU A 7 -29.84 10.04 1.86
CA LEU A 7 -28.92 9.84 0.75
C LEU A 7 -29.46 10.43 -0.56
N GLN A 8 -30.76 10.29 -0.84
CA GLN A 8 -31.41 10.93 -1.99
C GLN A 8 -31.29 12.46 -1.92
N LYS A 9 -31.52 13.06 -0.74
CA LYS A 9 -31.34 14.51 -0.52
C LYS A 9 -29.90 14.95 -0.71
N LEU A 10 -28.93 14.19 -0.19
CA LEU A 10 -27.50 14.46 -0.38
C LEU A 10 -27.14 14.41 -1.86
N LYS A 11 -27.57 13.36 -2.58
CA LYS A 11 -27.37 13.22 -4.04
C LYS A 11 -28.00 14.39 -4.81
N SER A 12 -29.17 14.87 -4.43
CA SER A 12 -29.80 16.06 -5.03
C SER A 12 -29.15 17.40 -4.61
N ALA A 13 -28.42 17.46 -3.51
CA ALA A 13 -27.61 18.62 -3.14
C ALA A 13 -26.31 18.65 -3.94
N VAL A 14 -25.57 17.54 -3.98
CA VAL A 14 -24.36 17.36 -4.80
C VAL A 14 -24.66 17.59 -6.29
N PHE A 15 -25.79 17.10 -6.81
CA PHE A 15 -26.19 17.36 -8.19
C PHE A 15 -26.48 18.85 -8.47
N ARG A 16 -27.11 19.58 -7.53
CA ARG A 16 -27.33 21.04 -7.68
C ARG A 16 -26.01 21.81 -7.64
N PHE A 17 -25.10 21.43 -6.75
CA PHE A 17 -23.75 21.98 -6.68
C PHE A 17 -22.97 21.74 -7.99
N GLN A 18 -23.03 20.52 -8.53
CA GLN A 18 -22.47 20.19 -9.85
C GLN A 18 -23.05 21.07 -10.98
N GLN A 19 -24.37 21.28 -11.02
CA GLN A 19 -25.00 22.17 -12.02
C GLN A 19 -24.53 23.63 -11.89
N GLN A 20 -24.47 24.17 -10.66
CA GLN A 20 -23.96 25.52 -10.39
C GLN A 20 -22.49 25.70 -10.80
N LEU A 21 -21.71 24.61 -10.82
CA LEU A 21 -20.32 24.57 -11.28
C LEU A 21 -20.16 24.51 -12.81
N MET A 22 -21.19 24.13 -13.58
CA MET A 22 -21.12 24.05 -15.05
C MET A 22 -21.44 25.39 -15.75
N ASP A 23 -22.36 26.18 -15.21
CA ASP A 23 -22.96 27.33 -15.92
C ASP A 23 -22.33 28.70 -15.59
N ALA A 24 -21.28 28.77 -14.75
CA ALA A 24 -20.75 30.04 -14.25
C ALA A 24 -19.29 30.32 -14.63
N LYS A 25 -19.01 31.55 -15.08
CA LYS A 25 -17.66 32.13 -15.01
C LYS A 25 -17.35 32.49 -13.55
N PRO A 26 -16.13 32.24 -13.03
CA PRO A 26 -15.80 32.51 -11.64
C PRO A 26 -15.86 34.01 -11.34
N SER A 27 -16.81 34.40 -10.48
CA SER A 27 -16.86 35.70 -9.80
C SER A 27 -16.86 35.48 -8.28
N PRO A 28 -16.48 36.47 -7.46
CA PRO A 28 -16.48 36.34 -6.00
C PRO A 28 -17.83 35.85 -5.46
N ASP A 29 -18.95 36.46 -5.90
CA ASP A 29 -20.28 36.08 -5.45
C ASP A 29 -20.68 34.64 -5.84
N VAL A 30 -20.15 34.10 -6.94
CA VAL A 30 -20.35 32.69 -7.32
C VAL A 30 -19.55 31.78 -6.40
N ILE A 31 -18.30 32.14 -6.10
CA ILE A 31 -17.40 31.35 -5.25
C ILE A 31 -17.96 31.26 -3.83
N ASP A 32 -18.47 32.35 -3.27
CA ASP A 32 -19.01 32.34 -1.91
C ASP A 32 -20.32 31.55 -1.82
N ARG A 33 -21.24 31.68 -2.80
CA ARG A 33 -22.43 30.80 -2.91
C ARG A 33 -22.08 29.31 -3.03
N LEU A 34 -20.98 28.98 -3.70
CA LEU A 34 -20.49 27.59 -3.77
C LEU A 34 -19.95 27.12 -2.41
N LYS A 35 -19.23 27.95 -1.66
CA LYS A 35 -18.77 27.60 -0.29
C LYS A 35 -19.94 27.36 0.66
N ASP A 36 -20.98 28.20 0.61
CA ASP A 36 -22.19 28.01 1.42
C ASP A 36 -22.88 26.68 1.07
N THR A 37 -23.03 26.39 -0.22
CA THR A 37 -23.62 25.13 -0.70
C THR A 37 -22.78 23.90 -0.33
N MET A 38 -21.45 24.03 -0.29
CA MET A 38 -20.52 22.97 0.14
C MET A 38 -20.65 22.71 1.65
N THR A 39 -20.73 23.78 2.44
CA THR A 39 -20.96 23.73 3.91
C THR A 39 -22.29 23.04 4.24
N ASP A 40 -23.36 23.31 3.48
CA ASP A 40 -24.65 22.62 3.63
C ASP A 40 -24.58 21.12 3.28
N ILE A 41 -23.74 20.74 2.31
CA ILE A 41 -23.48 19.34 1.94
C ILE A 41 -22.69 18.63 3.06
N GLU A 42 -21.65 19.25 3.60
CA GLU A 42 -20.85 18.74 4.73
C GLU A 42 -21.72 18.53 5.98
N ASN A 43 -22.52 19.53 6.35
CA ASN A 43 -23.48 19.42 7.45
C ASN A 43 -24.49 18.27 7.22
N SER A 44 -24.97 18.11 5.97
CA SER A 44 -25.85 17.01 5.60
C SER A 44 -25.18 15.63 5.72
N ILE A 45 -23.87 15.53 5.46
CA ILE A 45 -23.08 14.32 5.65
C ILE A 45 -22.93 14.00 7.14
N CYS A 46 -22.65 14.99 7.99
CA CYS A 46 -22.55 14.81 9.44
C CYS A 46 -23.88 14.27 10.02
N VAL A 47 -25.01 14.89 9.70
CA VAL A 47 -26.35 14.42 10.13
C VAL A 47 -26.67 13.02 9.59
N PHE A 48 -26.21 12.67 8.39
CA PHE A 48 -26.35 11.33 7.84
C PHE A 48 -25.54 10.29 8.64
N LYS A 49 -24.29 10.62 9.00
CA LYS A 49 -23.40 9.77 9.82
C LYS A 49 -23.99 9.52 11.21
N ASP A 50 -24.50 10.55 11.87
CA ASP A 50 -25.18 10.41 13.17
C ASP A 50 -26.43 9.52 13.05
N THR A 51 -27.18 9.65 11.96
CA THR A 51 -28.35 8.80 11.69
C THR A 51 -27.94 7.34 11.37
N GLN A 52 -26.79 7.10 10.74
CA GLN A 52 -26.23 5.74 10.61
C GLN A 52 -25.88 5.17 11.98
N HIS A 53 -25.16 5.95 12.80
CA HIS A 53 -24.68 5.53 14.12
C HIS A 53 -25.84 5.13 15.05
N GLN A 54 -26.90 5.93 15.10
CA GLN A 54 -28.11 5.59 15.87
C GLN A 54 -28.79 4.30 15.37
N ARG A 55 -28.82 4.04 14.06
CA ARG A 55 -29.39 2.79 13.51
C ARG A 55 -28.49 1.59 13.77
N TYR A 56 -27.18 1.76 13.79
CA TYR A 56 -26.22 0.74 14.20
C TYR A 56 -26.46 0.34 15.67
N GLU A 57 -26.57 1.30 16.60
CA GLU A 57 -26.95 1.02 18.00
C GLU A 57 -28.32 0.35 18.14
N THR A 58 -29.27 0.66 17.26
CA THR A 58 -30.61 0.06 17.31
C THR A 58 -30.60 -1.39 16.82
N CYS A 59 -29.84 -1.71 15.76
CA CYS A 59 -29.70 -3.08 15.25
C CYS A 59 -28.95 -3.97 16.25
N PHE A 60 -27.86 -3.47 16.83
CA PHE A 60 -27.11 -4.16 17.88
C PHE A 60 -27.92 -4.48 19.14
N ARG A 61 -29.07 -3.81 19.33
CA ARG A 61 -30.04 -4.10 20.41
C ARG A 61 -31.11 -5.12 20.04
N SER A 62 -31.39 -5.35 18.76
CA SER A 62 -32.40 -6.32 18.32
C SER A 62 -31.85 -7.74 18.14
N ASP A 63 -30.54 -7.88 17.95
CA ASP A 63 -29.89 -9.13 17.54
C ASP A 63 -29.62 -10.10 18.71
N VAL A 64 -30.62 -10.31 19.59
CA VAL A 64 -30.61 -11.33 20.66
C VAL A 64 -31.35 -12.61 20.23
N PHE A 65 -32.16 -12.57 19.16
CA PHE A 65 -32.85 -13.75 18.64
C PHE A 65 -32.82 -13.83 17.10
N SER A 66 -32.49 -15.02 16.59
CA SER A 66 -32.55 -15.45 15.17
C SER A 66 -31.44 -14.92 14.23
N VAL A 67 -30.23 -15.46 14.39
CA VAL A 67 -29.21 -15.47 13.34
C VAL A 67 -29.58 -16.54 12.29
N ASP A 68 -29.80 -16.15 11.03
CA ASP A 68 -29.33 -16.88 9.81
C ASP A 68 -29.92 -16.35 8.48
N SER A 69 -31.07 -15.65 8.47
CA SER A 69 -31.72 -15.23 7.21
C SER A 69 -31.67 -13.73 6.86
N CYS A 70 -31.35 -12.86 7.82
CA CYS A 70 -31.40 -11.40 7.64
C CYS A 70 -30.03 -10.75 7.31
N SER A 71 -28.92 -11.44 7.57
CA SER A 71 -27.57 -10.86 7.59
C SER A 71 -27.04 -10.46 6.19
N HIS A 72 -27.16 -11.31 5.18
CA HIS A 72 -26.50 -11.09 3.89
C HIS A 72 -27.07 -9.93 3.06
N THR A 73 -28.39 -9.74 3.02
CA THR A 73 -29.03 -8.65 2.24
C THR A 73 -28.75 -7.28 2.85
N HIS A 74 -28.71 -7.20 4.18
CA HIS A 74 -28.41 -5.97 4.91
C HIS A 74 -26.91 -5.59 4.84
N LEU A 75 -25.99 -6.57 4.93
CA LEU A 75 -24.55 -6.34 4.74
C LEU A 75 -24.22 -5.88 3.31
N SER A 76 -24.79 -6.52 2.29
CA SER A 76 -24.62 -6.12 0.88
C SER A 76 -25.07 -4.67 0.63
N SER A 77 -26.28 -4.31 1.06
CA SER A 77 -26.78 -2.93 0.95
C SER A 77 -25.99 -1.92 1.80
N PHE A 78 -25.19 -2.36 2.78
CA PHE A 78 -24.33 -1.50 3.60
C PHE A 78 -22.96 -1.29 2.97
N GLU A 79 -22.37 -2.31 2.36
CA GLU A 79 -21.14 -2.16 1.56
C GLU A 79 -21.33 -1.20 0.38
N GLU A 80 -22.48 -1.22 -0.29
CA GLU A 80 -22.81 -0.25 -1.34
C GLU A 80 -22.81 1.19 -0.80
N LEU A 81 -23.43 1.43 0.37
CA LEU A 81 -23.45 2.75 1.01
C LEU A 81 -22.03 3.22 1.42
N LEU A 82 -21.15 2.32 1.87
CA LEU A 82 -19.74 2.61 2.18
C LEU A 82 -18.84 2.80 0.94
N LYS A 83 -19.31 2.36 -0.23
CA LYS A 83 -18.67 2.65 -1.53
C LYS A 83 -19.13 4.03 -2.02
N ASP A 84 -20.43 4.30 -1.99
CA ASP A 84 -21.03 5.60 -2.32
C ASP A 84 -20.46 6.75 -1.47
N GLU A 85 -20.42 6.62 -0.14
CA GLU A 85 -19.87 7.65 0.76
C GLU A 85 -18.43 8.04 0.36
N ARG A 86 -17.61 7.04 0.05
CA ARG A 86 -16.20 7.20 -0.30
C ARG A 86 -16.01 7.90 -1.64
N ILE A 87 -16.89 7.63 -2.60
CA ILE A 87 -16.91 8.30 -3.90
C ILE A 87 -17.29 9.77 -3.71
N PHE A 88 -18.37 10.08 -2.99
CA PHE A 88 -18.77 11.46 -2.72
C PHE A 88 -17.70 12.25 -1.97
N TRP A 89 -17.00 11.63 -1.00
CA TRP A 89 -15.90 12.28 -0.30
C TRP A 89 -14.71 12.60 -1.23
N GLN A 90 -14.39 11.71 -2.17
CA GLN A 90 -13.36 11.96 -3.18
C GLN A 90 -13.76 13.06 -4.16
N GLU A 91 -15.03 13.12 -4.57
CA GLU A 91 -15.56 14.20 -5.41
C GLU A 91 -15.47 15.56 -4.71
N ILE A 92 -15.95 15.67 -3.46
CA ILE A 92 -15.85 16.90 -2.65
C ILE A 92 -14.39 17.35 -2.55
N CYS A 93 -13.48 16.43 -2.22
CA CYS A 93 -12.07 16.73 -2.06
C CYS A 93 -11.35 17.13 -3.37
N ALA A 94 -11.96 16.85 -4.53
CA ALA A 94 -11.51 17.33 -5.83
C ALA A 94 -12.13 18.68 -6.20
N PHE A 95 -13.38 18.96 -5.80
CA PHE A 95 -14.00 20.29 -5.91
C PHE A 95 -13.32 21.33 -5.00
N GLU A 96 -12.99 21.00 -3.75
CA GLU A 96 -12.22 21.87 -2.82
C GLU A 96 -10.95 22.41 -3.51
N LYS A 97 -10.13 21.52 -4.06
CA LYS A 97 -8.86 21.87 -4.73
C LYS A 97 -9.07 22.69 -6.02
N LYS A 98 -10.21 22.54 -6.69
CA LYS A 98 -10.59 23.34 -7.86
C LYS A 98 -11.01 24.76 -7.44
N ILE A 99 -11.74 24.88 -6.34
CA ILE A 99 -12.12 26.18 -5.73
C ILE A 99 -10.88 26.90 -5.16
N GLU A 100 -9.96 26.19 -4.52
CA GLU A 100 -8.65 26.74 -4.10
C GLU A 100 -7.87 27.28 -5.29
N ALA A 101 -7.80 26.54 -6.41
CA ALA A 101 -7.14 26.98 -7.63
C ALA A 101 -7.80 28.22 -8.26
N TRP A 102 -9.12 28.37 -8.14
CA TRP A 102 -9.85 29.58 -8.56
C TRP A 102 -9.69 30.76 -7.58
N SER A 103 -9.31 30.49 -6.33
CA SER A 103 -9.11 31.50 -5.28
C SER A 103 -7.71 32.13 -5.33
N LEU A 104 -6.79 31.60 -6.13
CA LEU A 104 -5.47 32.19 -6.35
C LEU A 104 -5.57 33.41 -7.26
N PRO A 105 -4.97 34.57 -6.87
CA PRO A 105 -4.98 35.73 -7.75
C PRO A 105 -4.20 35.42 -9.03
N VAL A 106 -4.89 35.54 -10.17
CA VAL A 106 -4.25 35.50 -11.49
C VAL A 106 -3.14 36.55 -11.49
N LYS A 107 -1.89 36.11 -11.63
CA LYS A 107 -0.77 37.04 -11.80
C LYS A 107 -1.07 37.88 -13.04
N ALA A 108 -1.33 39.17 -12.83
CA ALA A 108 -1.29 40.14 -13.90
C ALA A 108 0.06 39.99 -14.63
N ASP A 109 0.03 39.95 -15.96
CA ASP A 109 1.21 39.74 -16.79
C ASP A 109 2.33 40.67 -16.33
N VAL A 110 3.49 40.07 -16.05
CA VAL A 110 4.69 40.83 -15.69
C VAL A 110 5.06 41.65 -16.91
N ARG A 111 4.81 42.96 -16.84
CA ARG A 111 5.26 43.92 -17.85
C ARG A 111 6.79 43.85 -17.96
N LEU A 112 7.27 43.15 -18.97
CA LEU A 112 8.65 43.28 -19.42
C LEU A 112 8.83 44.64 -20.12
N PRO A 113 10.06 45.22 -20.13
CA PRO A 113 10.28 46.58 -20.60
C PRO A 113 9.95 46.75 -22.10
N GLY A 114 9.47 47.94 -22.45
CA GLY A 114 8.89 48.19 -23.78
C GLY A 114 9.88 48.03 -24.93
N ALA A 115 9.59 47.10 -25.83
CA ALA A 115 9.92 47.20 -27.24
C ALA A 115 8.74 47.84 -27.99
N ARG A 116 9.05 48.61 -29.04
CA ARG A 116 8.07 49.48 -29.72
C ARG A 116 6.98 48.69 -30.44
N SER A 117 5.83 49.35 -30.62
CA SER A 117 4.79 48.93 -31.56
C SER A 117 5.39 48.69 -32.94
N ASP A 118 5.43 47.44 -33.39
CA ASP A 118 5.41 47.11 -34.80
C ASP A 118 4.37 46.02 -35.07
N ARG A 119 3.44 46.34 -35.97
CA ARG A 119 2.50 45.36 -36.54
C ARG A 119 3.25 44.52 -37.56
N LEU A 120 4.10 43.61 -37.10
CA LEU A 120 4.63 42.56 -37.96
C LEU A 120 3.51 41.60 -38.32
N ARG A 121 2.81 41.92 -39.42
CA ARG A 121 2.23 40.90 -40.29
C ARG A 121 3.33 39.91 -40.61
N VAL A 122 3.26 38.70 -40.06
CA VAL A 122 4.02 37.58 -40.61
C VAL A 122 3.39 37.28 -41.96
N ASP A 123 4.05 37.76 -43.02
CA ASP A 123 3.60 37.55 -44.39
C ASP A 123 3.62 36.04 -44.68
N GLY A 124 2.52 35.53 -45.23
CA GLY A 124 2.22 34.09 -45.31
C GLY A 124 2.99 33.39 -46.42
N ARG A 125 4.33 33.47 -46.42
CA ARG A 125 5.20 32.89 -47.45
C ARG A 125 6.29 32.05 -46.79
N ASN A 126 6.24 30.75 -47.05
CA ASN A 126 7.26 29.73 -46.75
C ASN A 126 7.40 29.25 -45.29
N LEU A 127 6.27 28.97 -44.62
CA LEU A 127 6.23 27.97 -43.53
C LEU A 127 5.76 26.62 -44.10
N PRO A 128 6.36 25.47 -43.72
CA PRO A 128 5.89 24.15 -44.15
C PRO A 128 4.43 23.93 -43.79
N ALA A 129 3.67 23.26 -44.66
CA ALA A 129 2.23 23.09 -44.52
C ALA A 129 1.84 22.45 -43.17
N GLU A 130 2.64 21.51 -42.67
CA GLU A 130 2.45 20.80 -41.40
C GLU A 130 2.65 21.70 -40.17
N VAL A 131 3.46 22.76 -40.28
CA VAL A 131 3.66 23.75 -39.20
C VAL A 131 2.44 24.66 -39.12
N THR A 132 1.97 25.12 -40.28
CA THR A 132 0.75 25.93 -40.43
C THR A 132 -0.51 25.14 -40.04
N GLU A 133 -0.56 23.84 -40.32
CA GLU A 133 -1.62 22.90 -39.89
C GLU A 133 -1.72 22.87 -38.36
N LEU A 134 -0.60 22.69 -37.65
CA LEU A 134 -0.55 22.68 -36.17
C LEU A 134 -0.94 24.03 -35.55
N GLU A 135 -0.47 25.15 -36.12
CA GLU A 135 -0.78 26.49 -35.58
C GLU A 135 -2.25 26.88 -35.82
N THR A 136 -2.80 26.52 -36.98
CA THR A 136 -4.23 26.68 -37.28
C THR A 136 -5.10 25.79 -36.39
N PHE A 137 -4.67 24.55 -36.11
CA PHE A 137 -5.34 23.65 -35.17
C PHE A 137 -5.38 24.25 -33.77
N LEU A 138 -4.23 24.68 -33.24
CA LEU A 138 -4.14 25.30 -31.91
C LEU A 138 -4.97 26.58 -31.78
N GLN A 139 -5.06 27.41 -32.83
CA GLN A 139 -5.95 28.59 -32.83
C GLN A 139 -7.43 28.21 -32.83
N ARG A 140 -7.82 27.13 -33.52
CA ARG A 140 -9.22 26.68 -33.60
C ARG A 140 -9.70 25.89 -32.37
N THR A 141 -8.82 25.19 -31.67
CA THR A 141 -9.18 24.26 -30.58
C THR A 141 -8.90 24.79 -29.17
N GLY A 142 -8.84 26.11 -28.95
CA GLY A 142 -8.64 26.66 -27.60
C GLY A 142 -7.19 26.57 -27.07
N GLY A 143 -6.21 26.68 -27.95
CA GLY A 143 -4.79 26.81 -27.60
C GLY A 143 -4.13 25.52 -27.09
N ARG A 144 -2.99 25.67 -26.38
CA ARG A 144 -2.15 24.56 -25.92
C ARG A 144 -2.80 23.61 -24.89
N ARG A 145 -4.01 23.93 -24.41
CA ARG A 145 -4.77 23.16 -23.41
C ARG A 145 -6.14 22.69 -23.90
N GLY A 146 -6.47 22.82 -25.18
CA GLY A 146 -7.74 22.27 -25.72
C GLY A 146 -8.99 22.95 -25.16
N GLY A 147 -8.88 24.19 -24.69
CA GLY A 147 -9.94 24.88 -23.95
C GLY A 147 -10.11 24.45 -22.48
N TRP A 148 -9.31 23.51 -21.96
CA TRP A 148 -9.34 23.10 -20.55
C TRP A 148 -8.51 24.03 -19.66
N ASP A 149 -8.89 24.11 -18.38
CA ASP A 149 -8.13 24.83 -17.37
C ASP A 149 -6.84 24.08 -16.96
N GLU A 150 -5.99 24.73 -16.17
CA GLU A 150 -4.68 24.19 -15.80
C GLU A 150 -4.77 22.98 -14.85
N TYR A 151 -5.81 22.92 -14.01
CA TYR A 151 -6.04 21.81 -13.10
C TYR A 151 -6.55 20.59 -13.88
N ASP A 152 -7.60 20.77 -14.67
CA ASP A 152 -8.21 19.70 -15.47
C ASP A 152 -7.19 19.10 -16.45
N GLN A 153 -6.40 19.93 -17.14
CA GLN A 153 -5.35 19.46 -18.05
C GLN A 153 -4.25 18.66 -17.32
N LYS A 154 -3.87 19.07 -16.10
CA LYS A 154 -2.83 18.40 -15.29
C LYS A 154 -3.32 17.08 -14.71
N SER A 155 -4.56 17.02 -14.25
CA SER A 155 -5.22 15.81 -13.77
C SER A 155 -5.39 14.79 -14.90
N PHE A 156 -5.84 15.23 -16.08
CA PHE A 156 -5.91 14.40 -17.29
C PHE A 156 -4.55 13.78 -17.64
N LEU A 157 -3.51 14.60 -17.79
CA LEU A 157 -2.16 14.14 -18.17
C LEU A 157 -1.58 13.15 -17.14
N LYS A 158 -1.83 13.35 -15.84
CA LYS A 158 -1.35 12.49 -14.77
C LYS A 158 -1.92 11.06 -14.89
N VAL A 159 -3.24 10.93 -15.08
CA VAL A 159 -3.90 9.62 -15.19
C VAL A 159 -3.64 8.99 -16.57
N TRP A 160 -3.67 9.77 -17.65
CA TRP A 160 -3.32 9.32 -18.99
C TRP A 160 -1.93 8.66 -19.04
N THR A 161 -0.94 9.31 -18.42
CA THR A 161 0.44 8.81 -18.36
C THR A 161 0.54 7.53 -17.53
N LYS A 162 -0.15 7.47 -16.38
CA LYS A 162 -0.23 6.27 -15.51
C LYS A 162 -0.73 5.03 -16.25
N HIS A 163 -1.71 5.20 -17.13
CA HIS A 163 -2.32 4.11 -17.91
C HIS A 163 -1.66 3.89 -19.29
N SER A 164 -0.61 4.64 -19.62
CA SER A 164 0.06 4.59 -20.93
C SER A 164 -0.91 4.77 -22.13
N GLY A 165 -1.98 5.57 -21.95
CA GLY A 165 -3.03 5.77 -22.97
C GLY A 165 -3.96 4.58 -23.23
N LYS A 166 -3.96 3.54 -22.38
CA LYS A 166 -4.94 2.44 -22.47
C LYS A 166 -6.34 2.91 -22.03
N PRO A 167 -7.44 2.47 -22.66
CA PRO A 167 -8.81 2.93 -22.35
C PRO A 167 -9.25 2.81 -20.88
N SER A 168 -8.59 1.98 -20.07
CA SER A 168 -8.82 1.88 -18.62
C SER A 168 -8.62 3.19 -17.86
N TYR A 169 -7.85 4.15 -18.42
CA TYR A 169 -7.68 5.47 -17.82
C TYR A 169 -9.00 6.25 -17.69
N ARG A 170 -9.99 6.01 -18.58
CA ARG A 170 -11.26 6.75 -18.62
C ARG A 170 -12.08 6.58 -17.33
N GLN A 171 -12.01 5.41 -16.71
CA GLN A 171 -12.69 5.13 -15.45
C GLN A 171 -12.02 5.85 -14.28
N GLU A 172 -10.68 5.84 -14.22
CA GLU A 172 -9.93 6.49 -13.13
C GLU A 172 -9.94 8.02 -13.24
N VAL A 173 -9.83 8.59 -14.45
CA VAL A 173 -9.69 10.04 -14.64
C VAL A 173 -10.93 10.82 -14.21
N ARG A 174 -12.12 10.19 -14.26
CA ARG A 174 -13.38 10.78 -13.77
C ARG A 174 -13.35 11.09 -12.27
N LEU A 175 -12.55 10.36 -11.48
CA LEU A 175 -12.36 10.62 -10.04
C LEU A 175 -11.51 11.89 -9.76
N TYR A 176 -10.86 12.46 -10.79
CA TYR A 176 -9.93 13.59 -10.68
C TYR A 176 -10.31 14.78 -11.57
N LEU A 177 -11.45 14.74 -12.26
CA LEU A 177 -11.96 15.77 -13.15
C LEU A 177 -13.39 16.18 -12.73
N PRO A 178 -13.52 17.10 -11.76
CA PRO A 178 -14.83 17.47 -11.22
C PRO A 178 -15.70 18.13 -12.30
N GLY A 179 -16.88 17.56 -12.55
CA GLY A 179 -17.89 18.09 -13.46
C GLY A 179 -17.68 17.80 -14.95
N LYS A 180 -16.76 16.90 -15.34
CA LYS A 180 -16.56 16.51 -16.75
C LYS A 180 -17.31 15.23 -17.13
N THR A 181 -18.04 15.25 -18.25
CA THR A 181 -18.72 14.05 -18.77
C THR A 181 -17.74 13.10 -19.46
N GLU A 182 -18.15 11.84 -19.67
CA GLU A 182 -17.31 10.86 -20.36
C GLU A 182 -17.07 11.25 -21.83
N GLU A 183 -18.05 11.90 -22.45
CA GLU A 183 -17.98 12.46 -23.80
C GLU A 183 -17.08 13.71 -23.88
N GLU A 184 -16.97 14.50 -22.80
CA GLU A 184 -15.99 15.59 -22.71
C GLU A 184 -14.56 15.04 -22.56
N VAL A 185 -14.36 14.07 -21.69
CA VAL A 185 -13.06 13.38 -21.52
C VAL A 185 -12.62 12.72 -22.83
N LYS A 186 -13.56 12.08 -23.55
CA LYS A 186 -13.30 11.45 -24.85
C LYS A 186 -12.99 12.46 -25.95
N ARG A 187 -13.74 13.57 -26.06
CA ARG A 187 -13.42 14.64 -27.02
C ARG A 187 -12.05 15.27 -26.75
N HIS A 188 -11.67 15.39 -25.48
CA HIS A 188 -10.36 15.90 -25.09
C HIS A 188 -9.21 14.91 -25.36
N GLU A 189 -9.47 13.61 -25.21
CA GLU A 189 -8.57 12.54 -25.67
C GLU A 189 -8.36 12.56 -27.18
N GLU A 190 -9.45 12.65 -27.96
CA GLU A 190 -9.39 12.77 -29.42
C GLU A 190 -8.58 14.00 -29.84
N TRP A 191 -8.81 15.15 -29.19
CA TRP A 191 -8.00 16.37 -29.37
C TRP A 191 -6.53 16.16 -28.99
N PHE A 192 -6.22 15.51 -27.88
CA PHE A 192 -4.86 15.31 -27.39
C PHE A 192 -4.05 14.35 -28.26
N LEU A 193 -4.69 13.31 -28.79
CA LEU A 193 -4.11 12.38 -29.76
C LEU A 193 -3.81 13.09 -31.08
N GLU A 194 -4.74 13.92 -31.57
CA GLU A 194 -4.54 14.70 -32.79
C GLU A 194 -3.46 15.78 -32.62
N LEU A 195 -3.41 16.44 -31.46
CA LEU A 195 -2.32 17.35 -31.11
C LEU A 195 -0.96 16.65 -31.16
N ARG A 196 -0.85 15.43 -30.60
CA ARG A 196 0.38 14.64 -30.69
C ARG A 196 0.73 14.28 -32.14
N ARG A 197 -0.25 13.87 -32.96
CA ARG A 197 -0.04 13.55 -34.38
C ARG A 197 0.52 14.74 -35.15
N LEU A 198 -0.05 15.93 -34.95
CA LEU A 198 0.41 17.16 -35.59
C LEU A 198 1.77 17.64 -35.06
N GLN A 199 2.05 17.45 -33.76
CA GLN A 199 3.39 17.70 -33.20
C GLN A 199 4.46 16.76 -33.77
N GLU A 200 4.14 15.48 -34.00
CA GLU A 200 5.09 14.54 -34.60
C GLU A 200 5.32 14.86 -36.08
N LYS A 201 4.27 15.11 -36.88
CA LYS A 201 4.40 15.63 -38.25
C LYS A 201 5.27 16.89 -38.32
N LYS A 202 5.13 17.83 -37.36
CA LYS A 202 5.99 19.03 -37.29
C LYS A 202 7.45 18.67 -37.03
N LYS A 203 7.75 17.71 -36.16
CA LYS A 203 9.13 17.22 -35.95
C LYS A 203 9.69 16.58 -37.21
N GLU A 204 8.91 15.72 -37.88
CA GLU A 204 9.33 15.10 -39.13
C GLU A 204 9.58 16.13 -40.24
N ALA A 205 8.72 17.13 -40.39
CA ALA A 205 8.92 18.22 -41.35
C ALA A 205 10.19 19.03 -41.04
N VAL A 206 10.48 19.28 -39.76
CA VAL A 206 11.74 19.90 -39.32
C VAL A 206 12.95 18.98 -39.57
N HIS A 207 12.79 17.66 -39.45
CA HIS A 207 13.83 16.68 -39.78
C HIS A 207 14.12 16.66 -41.28
N ARG A 208 13.09 16.50 -42.11
CA ARG A 208 13.16 16.57 -43.59
C ARG A 208 13.80 17.88 -44.05
N TRP A 209 13.46 19.02 -43.42
CA TRP A 209 14.08 20.31 -43.72
C TRP A 209 15.57 20.37 -43.35
N ARG A 210 15.97 19.78 -42.22
CA ARG A 210 17.39 19.69 -41.82
C ARG A 210 18.18 18.80 -42.77
N GLU A 211 17.63 17.65 -43.16
CA GLU A 211 18.26 16.74 -44.13
C GLU A 211 18.37 17.37 -45.52
N ALA A 212 17.32 18.03 -46.01
CA ALA A 212 17.34 18.74 -47.28
C ALA A 212 18.40 19.86 -47.28
N LYS A 213 18.48 20.65 -46.20
CA LYS A 213 19.48 21.72 -46.06
C LYS A 213 20.91 21.21 -45.84
N GLN A 214 21.06 19.95 -45.40
CA GLN A 214 22.36 19.28 -45.33
C GLN A 214 22.79 18.81 -46.73
N ARG A 215 21.89 18.21 -47.51
CA ARG A 215 22.14 17.85 -48.92
C ARG A 215 22.38 19.07 -49.81
N GLU A 216 21.70 20.18 -49.57
CA GLU A 216 21.93 21.46 -50.26
C GLU A 216 23.38 21.97 -50.04
N ARG A 217 23.96 21.71 -48.87
CA ARG A 217 25.38 22.04 -48.55
C ARG A 217 26.38 21.00 -49.06
N GLU A 218 25.93 19.80 -49.38
CA GLU A 218 26.72 18.76 -50.04
C GLU A 218 26.76 19.04 -51.56
N LEU A 219 25.61 19.34 -52.18
CA LEU A 219 25.52 19.78 -53.58
C LEU A 219 26.28 21.08 -53.85
N GLN A 220 26.20 22.08 -52.96
CA GLN A 220 27.03 23.31 -53.07
C GLN A 220 28.54 23.08 -52.90
N ARG A 221 28.98 21.88 -52.50
CA ARG A 221 30.39 21.46 -52.53
C ARG A 221 30.74 20.65 -53.78
N GLU A 222 29.75 20.11 -54.49
CA GLU A 222 29.94 19.37 -55.75
C GLU A 222 29.80 20.32 -56.97
N GLU A 223 28.98 21.38 -56.89
CA GLU A 223 28.82 22.42 -57.92
C GLU A 223 30.00 23.44 -57.99
N GLN A 224 31.12 23.18 -57.31
CA GLN A 224 32.37 23.93 -57.51
C GLN A 224 33.42 23.17 -58.34
N ASP A 225 33.14 21.93 -58.77
CA ASP A 225 34.01 21.11 -59.63
C ASP A 225 33.22 20.46 -60.80
N ALA A 226 32.50 21.25 -61.62
CA ALA A 226 32.07 20.87 -62.98
C ALA A 226 31.47 22.07 -63.76
N ASP A 227 32.32 22.90 -64.38
CA ASP A 227 31.90 23.83 -65.43
C ASP A 227 32.42 23.30 -66.78
N ASP A 228 31.56 22.67 -67.60
CA ASP A 228 31.71 22.75 -69.06
C ASP A 228 30.50 22.25 -69.90
N ALA A 229 30.39 22.85 -71.10
CA ALA A 229 29.61 22.44 -72.29
C ALA A 229 28.05 22.49 -72.29
N ARG A 230 27.52 23.46 -73.07
CA ARG A 230 26.13 23.59 -73.57
C ARG A 230 25.93 22.69 -74.82
N THR A 231 24.72 22.33 -75.30
CA THR A 231 23.83 23.16 -76.18
C THR A 231 22.54 22.37 -76.59
N GLU A 232 21.48 23.10 -76.96
CA GLU A 232 20.09 22.71 -77.38
C GLU A 232 19.89 22.43 -78.92
N PRO A 233 18.68 22.24 -79.53
CA PRO A 233 17.49 21.37 -79.21
C PRO A 233 16.70 20.80 -80.47
N GLN A 234 15.47 20.22 -80.25
CA GLN A 234 14.26 20.19 -81.14
C GLN A 234 14.20 19.29 -82.43
N ASP A 235 13.05 18.82 -82.97
CA ASP A 235 11.64 18.67 -82.47
C ASP A 235 10.79 17.60 -83.23
N GLU A 236 9.57 17.33 -82.71
CA GLU A 236 8.33 16.69 -83.25
C GLU A 236 8.24 15.84 -84.56
N ALA A 237 7.46 14.73 -84.53
CA ALA A 237 6.14 14.62 -85.21
C ALA A 237 5.45 13.22 -85.13
N GLN A 238 4.72 13.00 -84.03
CA GLN A 238 3.31 12.57 -83.96
C GLN A 238 2.66 11.58 -84.98
N ARG A 239 2.03 10.52 -84.40
CA ARG A 239 0.64 10.00 -84.69
C ARG A 239 0.40 9.25 -86.03
N ARG A 240 -0.45 8.22 -86.18
CA ARG A 240 -1.44 7.43 -85.37
C ARG A 240 -1.66 6.07 -86.11
N LEU A 241 -1.56 4.90 -85.46
CA LEU A 241 -2.65 4.07 -84.89
C LEU A 241 -3.68 3.39 -85.85
N LYS A 242 -3.66 2.03 -85.84
CA LYS A 242 -4.78 1.04 -85.97
C LYS A 242 -5.47 0.84 -87.34
N GLN A 243 -5.55 -0.40 -87.88
CA GLN A 243 -6.48 -1.51 -87.54
C GLN A 243 -7.92 -1.14 -87.96
N GLU A 244 -8.63 -1.80 -88.90
CA GLU A 244 -8.90 -3.25 -89.02
C GLU A 244 -9.37 -3.66 -90.46
N GLU A 245 -10.16 -4.75 -90.59
CA GLU A 245 -10.87 -5.26 -91.81
C GLU A 245 -10.00 -5.91 -92.91
N ARG A 246 -9.86 -7.25 -93.06
CA ARG A 246 -10.76 -8.44 -93.03
C ARG A 246 -11.80 -8.54 -94.16
N ARG A 247 -11.74 -9.69 -94.88
CA ARG A 247 -12.82 -10.63 -95.35
C ARG A 247 -12.99 -10.90 -96.87
N ARG A 248 -13.28 -12.19 -97.14
CA ARG A 248 -13.80 -12.88 -98.36
C ARG A 248 -12.76 -13.23 -99.46
N GLU A 249 -12.58 -14.49 -99.92
CA GLU A 249 -13.52 -15.59 -100.33
C GLU A 249 -14.19 -15.33 -101.70
N ALA A 250 -14.44 -16.29 -102.62
CA ALA A 250 -14.00 -17.68 -102.83
C ALA A 250 -14.46 -18.18 -104.25
N ALA A 251 -14.14 -19.44 -104.60
CA ALA A 251 -14.58 -20.21 -105.81
C ALA A 251 -13.89 -19.88 -107.17
N GLU A 252 -13.98 -20.70 -108.25
CA GLU A 252 -14.61 -22.03 -108.40
C GLU A 252 -13.81 -23.09 -109.23
N ARG A 253 -14.45 -23.92 -110.10
CA ARG A 253 -14.11 -25.36 -110.24
C ARG A 253 -14.72 -26.12 -111.46
N LEU A 254 -14.10 -27.25 -111.83
CA LEU A 254 -14.63 -28.49 -112.49
C LEU A 254 -15.08 -28.48 -113.99
N GLU A 255 -14.43 -29.30 -114.86
CA GLU A 255 -15.09 -30.32 -115.73
C GLU A 255 -14.12 -31.15 -116.61
N ALA A 256 -14.37 -32.45 -116.68
CA ALA A 256 -13.82 -33.42 -117.66
C ALA A 256 -14.96 -34.36 -118.09
N TRP A 257 -14.87 -35.09 -119.23
CA TRP A 257 -15.68 -36.33 -119.43
C TRP A 257 -15.24 -37.28 -120.58
N ARG A 258 -15.37 -36.85 -121.85
CA ARG A 258 -16.11 -37.65 -122.86
C ARG A 258 -15.41 -38.83 -123.57
N SER A 259 -14.09 -38.80 -123.84
CA SER A 259 -13.49 -39.59 -124.95
C SER A 259 -13.19 -41.09 -124.68
N ARG A 260 -14.15 -41.86 -124.11
CA ARG A 260 -13.84 -43.16 -123.46
C ARG A 260 -14.39 -44.44 -124.13
N ARG A 261 -15.01 -44.41 -125.32
CA ARG A 261 -15.92 -45.50 -125.75
C ARG A 261 -15.61 -46.32 -127.02
N LYS A 262 -14.38 -46.30 -127.55
CA LYS A 262 -14.01 -47.06 -128.77
C LYS A 262 -13.15 -48.31 -128.53
N GLN A 263 -12.44 -48.41 -127.40
CA GLN A 263 -11.45 -49.46 -127.13
C GLN A 263 -12.03 -50.78 -126.58
N GLU A 264 -13.34 -50.87 -126.32
CA GLU A 264 -13.95 -52.01 -125.60
C GLU A 264 -13.98 -53.33 -126.39
N ARG A 265 -13.89 -53.33 -127.73
CA ARG A 265 -14.10 -54.54 -128.55
C ARG A 265 -12.84 -55.35 -128.92
N GLU A 266 -11.66 -54.77 -128.85
CA GLU A 266 -10.40 -55.50 -129.10
C GLU A 266 -9.98 -56.33 -127.86
N GLN A 267 -10.55 -56.04 -126.69
CA GLN A 267 -10.21 -56.69 -125.42
C GLN A 267 -10.65 -58.16 -125.32
N GLU A 268 -11.72 -58.58 -125.99
CA GLU A 268 -12.36 -59.87 -125.72
C GLU A 268 -11.58 -61.12 -126.19
N GLN A 269 -10.76 -61.01 -127.24
CA GLN A 269 -9.94 -62.13 -127.71
C GLN A 269 -8.65 -62.29 -126.88
N GLU A 270 -8.03 -61.19 -126.45
CA GLU A 270 -6.85 -61.24 -125.55
C GLU A 270 -7.20 -61.78 -124.15
N GLN A 271 -8.45 -61.56 -123.72
CA GLN A 271 -8.98 -61.96 -122.42
C GLN A 271 -8.82 -63.46 -122.11
N ARG A 272 -8.99 -64.34 -123.11
CA ARG A 272 -9.01 -65.79 -122.90
C ARG A 272 -7.63 -66.37 -122.57
N LEU A 273 -6.59 -65.97 -123.32
CA LEU A 273 -5.22 -66.42 -123.04
C LEU A 273 -4.64 -65.78 -121.77
N ARG A 274 -5.05 -64.53 -121.47
CA ARG A 274 -4.69 -63.85 -120.20
C ARG A 274 -5.23 -64.60 -118.98
N ASN A 275 -6.49 -65.07 -119.01
CA ASN A 275 -7.14 -65.65 -117.84
C ASN A 275 -6.44 -66.89 -117.25
N GLU A 276 -5.87 -67.76 -118.09
CA GLU A 276 -5.23 -69.00 -117.63
C GLU A 276 -3.88 -68.73 -116.92
N ILE A 277 -3.08 -67.81 -117.46
CA ILE A 277 -1.85 -67.30 -116.81
C ILE A 277 -2.19 -66.50 -115.55
N LEU A 278 -3.31 -65.76 -115.56
CA LEU A 278 -3.77 -64.95 -114.45
C LEU A 278 -4.19 -65.78 -113.24
N GLN A 279 -4.80 -66.96 -113.41
CA GLN A 279 -5.15 -67.83 -112.28
C GLN A 279 -3.90 -68.33 -111.52
N ARG A 280 -2.86 -68.76 -112.23
CA ARG A 280 -1.59 -69.18 -111.59
C ARG A 280 -0.85 -68.03 -110.91
N ARG A 281 -0.96 -66.78 -111.41
CA ARG A 281 -0.45 -65.59 -110.70
C ARG A 281 -1.26 -65.27 -109.46
N ARG A 282 -2.59 -65.20 -109.57
CA ARG A 282 -3.51 -64.89 -108.44
C ARG A 282 -3.28 -65.82 -107.25
N ALA A 283 -3.15 -67.13 -107.45
CA ALA A 283 -2.91 -68.08 -106.35
C ALA A 283 -1.62 -67.78 -105.53
N LYS A 284 -0.54 -67.33 -106.17
CA LYS A 284 0.70 -66.92 -105.48
C LYS A 284 0.59 -65.53 -104.85
N GLU A 285 -0.15 -64.63 -105.50
CA GLU A 285 -0.36 -63.26 -105.02
C GLU A 285 -1.29 -63.21 -103.80
N GLU A 286 -2.29 -64.11 -103.73
CA GLU A 286 -3.17 -64.33 -102.57
C GLU A 286 -2.38 -64.79 -101.34
N GLN A 287 -1.51 -65.80 -101.48
CA GLN A 287 -0.63 -66.25 -100.39
C GLN A 287 0.32 -65.14 -99.91
N ARG A 288 0.87 -64.33 -100.84
CA ARG A 288 1.76 -63.22 -100.51
C ARG A 288 1.00 -62.10 -99.76
N ARG A 289 -0.23 -61.79 -100.18
CA ARG A 289 -1.12 -60.84 -99.48
C ARG A 289 -1.55 -61.33 -98.11
N GLN A 290 -1.87 -62.61 -97.94
CA GLN A 290 -2.19 -63.17 -96.63
C GLN A 290 -1.01 -63.05 -95.65
N LEU A 291 0.23 -63.21 -96.14
CA LEU A 291 1.43 -63.01 -95.33
C LEU A 291 1.69 -61.53 -95.00
N GLU A 292 1.55 -60.62 -95.97
CA GLU A 292 1.72 -59.18 -95.75
C GLU A 292 0.67 -58.61 -94.78
N VAL A 293 -0.61 -59.00 -94.91
CA VAL A 293 -1.68 -58.58 -93.99
C VAL A 293 -1.42 -59.13 -92.58
N LYS A 294 -0.98 -60.39 -92.46
CA LYS A 294 -0.64 -60.97 -91.16
C LYS A 294 0.50 -60.20 -90.48
N LEU A 295 1.57 -59.89 -91.21
CA LEU A 295 2.70 -59.11 -90.68
C LEU A 295 2.31 -57.68 -90.31
N MET A 296 1.43 -57.01 -91.07
CA MET A 296 0.91 -55.68 -90.69
C MET A 296 0.04 -55.74 -89.43
N VAL A 297 -0.80 -56.76 -89.27
CA VAL A 297 -1.61 -56.93 -88.05
C VAL A 297 -0.73 -57.24 -86.85
N GLU A 298 0.26 -58.12 -86.97
CA GLU A 298 1.23 -58.42 -85.90
C GLU A 298 2.04 -57.17 -85.52
N ALA A 299 2.51 -56.38 -86.50
CA ALA A 299 3.19 -55.11 -86.23
C ALA A 299 2.29 -54.07 -85.56
N HIS A 300 1.03 -53.92 -86.02
CA HIS A 300 0.09 -52.95 -85.44
C HIS A 300 -0.34 -53.33 -84.02
N VAL A 301 -0.56 -54.64 -83.75
CA VAL A 301 -0.82 -55.16 -82.40
C VAL A 301 0.36 -54.88 -81.48
N GLN A 302 1.60 -55.06 -81.95
CA GLN A 302 2.78 -54.83 -81.13
C GLN A 302 3.02 -53.34 -80.85
N GLN A 303 2.87 -52.47 -81.85
CA GLN A 303 2.90 -51.02 -81.65
C GLN A 303 1.82 -50.56 -80.65
N LYS A 304 0.60 -51.10 -80.77
CA LYS A 304 -0.49 -50.85 -79.81
C LYS A 304 -0.11 -51.22 -78.38
N LYS A 305 0.58 -52.34 -78.21
CA LYS A 305 1.02 -52.85 -76.90
C LYS A 305 2.14 -52.00 -76.31
N GLU A 306 3.09 -51.55 -77.14
CA GLU A 306 4.17 -50.64 -76.73
C GLU A 306 3.62 -49.26 -76.32
N GLU A 307 2.63 -48.71 -77.05
CA GLU A 307 1.94 -47.47 -76.68
C GLU A 307 1.15 -47.61 -75.36
N GLU A 308 0.56 -48.78 -75.10
CA GLU A 308 -0.22 -49.06 -73.89
C GLU A 308 0.69 -49.31 -72.66
N GLU A 309 1.81 -50.00 -72.83
CA GLU A 309 2.86 -50.16 -71.81
C GLU A 309 3.53 -48.81 -71.48
N LEU A 310 3.81 -47.96 -72.47
CA LEU A 310 4.37 -46.62 -72.25
C LEU A 310 3.42 -45.73 -71.44
N ARG A 311 2.12 -45.74 -71.77
CA ARG A 311 1.09 -45.01 -70.99
C ARG A 311 1.00 -45.49 -69.54
N LEU A 312 1.08 -46.80 -69.31
CA LEU A 312 1.05 -47.36 -67.96
C LEU A 312 2.28 -46.92 -67.15
N LEU A 313 3.45 -46.84 -67.78
CA LEU A 313 4.67 -46.29 -67.17
C LEU A 313 4.57 -44.80 -66.88
N GLU A 314 3.98 -44.00 -67.77
CA GLU A 314 3.73 -42.57 -67.55
C GLU A 314 2.74 -42.33 -66.40
N GLU A 315 1.62 -43.07 -66.35
CA GLU A 315 0.66 -43.00 -65.26
C GLU A 315 1.26 -43.45 -63.91
N GLU A 316 2.06 -44.53 -63.89
CA GLU A 316 2.78 -44.95 -62.69
C GLU A 316 3.80 -43.89 -62.23
N ALA A 317 4.57 -43.30 -63.15
CA ALA A 317 5.53 -42.25 -62.82
C ALA A 317 4.82 -41.00 -62.25
N GLN A 318 3.70 -40.61 -62.84
CA GLN A 318 2.90 -39.47 -62.37
C GLN A 318 2.30 -39.74 -60.98
N GLN A 319 1.76 -40.95 -60.74
CA GLN A 319 1.27 -41.35 -59.41
C GLN A 319 2.39 -41.51 -58.37
N ARG A 320 3.63 -41.82 -58.76
CA ARG A 320 4.78 -41.83 -57.83
C ARG A 320 5.17 -40.41 -57.47
N ALA A 321 5.33 -39.52 -58.46
CA ALA A 321 5.64 -38.11 -58.23
C ALA A 321 4.60 -37.41 -57.34
N GLU A 322 3.30 -37.65 -57.56
CA GLU A 322 2.25 -37.06 -56.72
C GLU A 322 2.28 -37.59 -55.26
N ARG A 323 2.65 -38.86 -55.07
CA ARG A 323 2.83 -39.44 -53.72
C ARG A 323 4.05 -38.84 -53.02
N GLU A 324 5.18 -38.69 -53.71
CA GLU A 324 6.39 -38.05 -53.17
C GLU A 324 6.15 -36.57 -52.82
N GLU A 325 5.45 -35.83 -53.68
CA GLU A 325 5.05 -34.43 -53.44
C GLU A 325 4.18 -34.30 -52.17
N ARG A 326 3.13 -35.12 -52.03
CA ARG A 326 2.29 -35.15 -50.82
C ARG A 326 3.08 -35.55 -49.57
N GLN A 327 4.01 -36.51 -49.69
CA GLN A 327 4.83 -36.97 -48.57
C GLN A 327 5.83 -35.89 -48.12
N ARG A 328 6.39 -35.12 -49.07
CA ARG A 328 7.24 -33.95 -48.82
C ARG A 328 6.48 -32.81 -48.12
N GLN A 329 5.26 -32.50 -48.58
CA GLN A 329 4.39 -31.49 -47.95
C GLN A 329 3.99 -31.91 -46.52
N ALA A 330 3.69 -33.19 -46.29
CA ALA A 330 3.43 -33.72 -44.95
C ALA A 330 4.65 -33.62 -44.03
N ALA A 331 5.86 -33.92 -44.54
CA ALA A 331 7.10 -33.80 -43.77
C ALA A 331 7.42 -32.35 -43.39
N GLU A 332 7.23 -31.37 -44.30
CA GLU A 332 7.36 -29.95 -43.96
C GLU A 332 6.33 -29.50 -42.92
N ALA A 333 5.08 -29.95 -43.01
CA ALA A 333 4.05 -29.64 -42.03
C ALA A 333 4.42 -30.18 -40.64
N ILE A 334 4.86 -31.44 -40.54
CA ILE A 334 5.32 -32.05 -39.29
C ILE A 334 6.48 -31.26 -38.68
N LYS A 335 7.48 -30.89 -39.50
CA LYS A 335 8.62 -30.09 -39.05
C LYS A 335 8.19 -28.74 -38.47
N ARG A 336 7.30 -28.00 -39.15
CA ARG A 336 6.75 -26.73 -38.65
C ARG A 336 5.97 -26.89 -37.34
N PHE A 337 5.23 -28.00 -37.16
CA PHE A 337 4.56 -28.29 -35.89
C PHE A 337 5.55 -28.59 -34.77
N GLN A 338 6.60 -29.37 -35.04
CA GLN A 338 7.66 -29.66 -34.07
C GLN A 338 8.42 -28.40 -33.64
N GLU A 339 8.80 -27.52 -34.57
CA GLU A 339 9.46 -26.23 -34.28
C GLU A 339 8.55 -25.28 -33.47
N ARG A 340 7.26 -25.21 -33.81
CA ARG A 340 6.29 -24.41 -33.05
C ARG A 340 6.11 -24.95 -31.63
N ASP A 341 6.02 -26.26 -31.47
CA ASP A 341 5.78 -26.89 -30.19
C ASP A 341 7.05 -26.90 -29.31
N SER A 342 8.26 -26.91 -29.90
CA SER A 342 9.52 -26.70 -29.17
C SER A 342 9.67 -25.25 -28.68
N LEU A 343 9.41 -24.26 -29.53
CA LEU A 343 9.39 -22.83 -29.14
C LEU A 343 8.41 -22.58 -27.98
N ARG A 344 7.22 -23.19 -28.03
CA ARG A 344 6.22 -23.09 -26.96
C ARG A 344 6.60 -23.84 -25.68
N LEU A 345 7.48 -24.84 -25.79
CA LEU A 345 8.06 -25.54 -24.63
C LEU A 345 9.15 -24.69 -23.98
N GLU A 346 10.02 -24.07 -24.77
CA GLU A 346 11.06 -23.13 -24.32
C GLU A 346 10.44 -21.90 -23.65
N GLU A 347 9.41 -21.29 -24.26
CA GLU A 347 8.66 -20.17 -23.70
C GLU A 347 8.05 -20.53 -22.33
N LYS A 348 7.45 -21.72 -22.19
CA LYS A 348 6.96 -22.23 -20.90
C LYS A 348 8.06 -22.50 -19.89
N LEU A 349 9.24 -22.94 -20.33
CA LEU A 349 10.37 -23.19 -19.45
C LEU A 349 10.93 -21.87 -18.89
N GLN A 350 11.08 -20.85 -19.76
CA GLN A 350 11.44 -19.49 -19.37
C GLN A 350 10.39 -18.85 -18.46
N GLU A 351 9.09 -19.00 -18.76
CA GLU A 351 8.00 -18.49 -17.92
C GLU A 351 8.00 -19.17 -16.54
N LYS A 352 8.33 -20.47 -16.47
CA LYS A 352 8.47 -21.19 -15.20
C LYS A 352 9.69 -20.72 -14.41
N GLN A 353 10.86 -20.58 -15.06
CA GLN A 353 12.08 -20.07 -14.44
C GLN A 353 11.88 -18.64 -13.90
N SER A 354 11.29 -17.75 -14.69
CA SER A 354 10.94 -16.39 -14.28
C SER A 354 10.00 -16.36 -13.06
N LYS A 355 9.00 -17.26 -13.00
CA LYS A 355 8.10 -17.39 -11.84
C LYS A 355 8.81 -17.96 -10.60
N GLU A 356 9.81 -18.82 -10.77
CA GLU A 356 10.63 -19.35 -9.67
C GLU A 356 11.61 -18.27 -9.15
N GLU A 357 12.24 -17.48 -10.04
CA GLU A 357 13.06 -16.32 -9.68
C GLU A 357 12.25 -15.23 -8.96
N GLU A 358 11.07 -14.87 -9.48
CA GLU A 358 10.17 -13.94 -8.79
C GLU A 358 9.80 -14.41 -7.37
N ARG A 359 9.54 -15.72 -7.20
CA ARG A 359 9.22 -16.29 -5.89
C ARG A 359 10.43 -16.23 -4.95
N TRP A 360 11.61 -16.62 -5.45
CA TRP A 360 12.84 -16.57 -4.68
C TRP A 360 13.20 -15.14 -4.27
N GLU A 361 13.05 -14.16 -5.17
CA GLU A 361 13.33 -12.76 -4.86
C GLU A 361 12.28 -12.13 -3.91
N ARG A 362 10.99 -12.47 -4.06
CA ARG A 362 9.95 -12.12 -3.06
C ARG A 362 10.29 -12.70 -1.70
N GLN A 363 10.70 -13.96 -1.62
CA GLN A 363 11.04 -14.64 -0.37
C GLN A 363 12.30 -14.03 0.27
N ARG A 364 13.36 -13.80 -0.51
CA ARG A 364 14.59 -13.10 -0.07
C ARG A 364 14.31 -11.67 0.41
N THR A 365 13.37 -10.96 -0.21
CA THR A 365 12.94 -9.63 0.21
C THR A 365 12.16 -9.70 1.52
N LEU A 366 11.29 -10.70 1.69
CA LEU A 366 10.56 -10.97 2.93
C LEU A 366 11.51 -11.29 4.09
N GLU A 367 12.56 -12.08 3.85
CA GLU A 367 13.58 -12.45 4.85
C GLU A 367 14.42 -11.24 5.29
N LYS A 368 14.82 -10.39 4.34
CA LYS A 368 15.49 -9.11 4.63
C LYS A 368 14.58 -8.11 5.35
N LEU A 369 13.26 -8.21 5.17
CA LEU A 369 12.29 -7.43 5.95
C LEU A 369 12.14 -8.01 7.36
N LYS A 370 12.05 -9.33 7.54
CA LYS A 370 12.02 -9.98 8.86
C LYS A 370 13.22 -9.59 9.73
N GLN A 371 14.45 -9.65 9.20
CA GLN A 371 15.65 -9.22 9.93
C GLN A 371 15.63 -7.74 10.40
N LYS A 372 14.80 -6.88 9.79
CA LYS A 372 14.60 -5.49 10.25
C LYS A 372 13.60 -5.36 11.41
N VAL A 373 12.84 -6.41 11.73
CA VAL A 373 11.74 -6.41 12.71
C VAL A 373 11.91 -7.53 13.77
N ASP A 374 13.15 -7.96 14.01
CA ASP A 374 13.48 -8.86 15.12
C ASP A 374 13.68 -8.09 16.43
N PHE A 375 13.32 -8.73 17.55
CA PHE A 375 13.49 -8.22 18.91
C PHE A 375 14.93 -8.42 19.40
N LEU A 376 15.62 -7.34 19.76
CA LEU A 376 17.06 -7.33 20.04
C LEU A 376 17.36 -7.51 21.54
N ARG A 377 16.88 -8.61 22.15
CA ARG A 377 17.03 -8.95 23.60
C ARG A 377 18.37 -8.51 24.20
N GLU A 378 19.48 -8.98 23.63
CA GLU A 378 20.85 -8.70 24.12
C GLU A 378 21.27 -7.22 24.09
N ARG A 379 20.59 -6.38 23.30
CA ARG A 379 20.81 -4.93 23.33
C ARG A 379 19.99 -4.27 24.42
N HIS A 380 18.78 -4.76 24.69
CA HIS A 380 17.91 -4.29 25.79
C HIS A 380 18.49 -4.64 27.16
N VAL A 381 19.04 -5.84 27.34
CA VAL A 381 19.79 -6.23 28.55
C VAL A 381 20.94 -5.24 28.81
N ARG A 382 21.80 -5.01 27.81
CA ARG A 382 22.91 -4.05 27.89
C ARG A 382 22.45 -2.61 28.05
N PHE A 383 21.26 -2.24 27.58
CA PHE A 383 20.67 -0.92 27.79
C PHE A 383 20.36 -0.71 29.27
N PHE A 384 19.62 -1.64 29.89
CA PHE A 384 19.30 -1.55 31.31
C PHE A 384 20.52 -1.65 32.24
N GLN A 385 21.53 -2.47 31.90
CA GLN A 385 22.81 -2.45 32.62
C GLN A 385 23.42 -1.04 32.67
N ARG A 386 23.48 -0.33 31.54
CA ARG A 386 23.99 1.06 31.52
C ARG A 386 23.14 2.01 32.34
N CYS A 387 21.81 1.82 32.37
CA CYS A 387 20.90 2.61 33.21
C CYS A 387 21.15 2.43 34.72
N LEU A 388 21.65 1.26 35.14
CA LEU A 388 21.99 0.96 36.54
C LEU A 388 23.39 1.44 36.96
N HIS A 389 24.29 1.69 36.00
CA HIS A 389 25.65 2.18 36.29
C HIS A 389 25.73 3.70 36.43
N VAL A 390 25.74 4.43 35.32
CA VAL A 390 25.98 5.88 35.30
C VAL A 390 25.14 6.51 34.19
N LEU A 391 24.37 7.54 34.56
CA LEU A 391 23.58 8.32 33.63
C LEU A 391 24.32 9.64 33.30
N PRO A 392 24.34 10.07 32.02
CA PRO A 392 24.85 11.39 31.64
C PRO A 392 24.09 12.54 32.32
N GLU A 393 24.76 13.69 32.50
CA GLU A 393 24.22 14.88 33.20
C GLU A 393 22.85 15.36 32.69
N ARG A 394 22.53 15.13 31.40
CA ARG A 394 21.19 15.42 30.84
C ARG A 394 20.02 14.72 31.56
N TYR A 395 20.29 13.69 32.37
CA TYR A 395 19.31 13.01 33.21
C TYR A 395 19.24 13.57 34.66
N ALA A 396 19.98 14.64 34.99
CA ALA A 396 19.89 15.32 36.29
C ALA A 396 18.45 15.74 36.69
N PRO A 397 17.52 16.11 35.78
CA PRO A 397 16.12 16.35 36.13
C PRO A 397 15.40 15.13 36.75
N TYR A 398 15.96 13.92 36.59
CA TYR A 398 15.43 12.70 37.19
C TYR A 398 16.12 12.32 38.50
N GLU A 399 17.01 13.14 39.06
CA GLU A 399 17.74 12.83 40.30
C GLU A 399 16.79 12.42 41.44
N THR A 400 15.72 13.19 41.67
CA THR A 400 14.69 12.90 42.69
C THR A 400 13.78 11.72 42.36
N SER A 401 13.98 11.05 41.21
CA SER A 401 13.21 9.88 40.74
C SER A 401 14.09 8.71 40.25
N ARG A 402 15.37 8.69 40.64
CA ARG A 402 16.31 7.63 40.25
C ARG A 402 15.85 6.23 40.63
N LEU A 403 15.17 6.06 41.76
CA LEU A 403 14.60 4.77 42.16
C LEU A 403 13.57 4.23 41.14
N THR A 404 12.81 5.11 40.48
CA THR A 404 11.92 4.73 39.35
C THR A 404 12.71 4.31 38.11
N ILE A 405 13.85 4.95 37.81
CA ILE A 405 14.74 4.52 36.71
C ILE A 405 15.33 3.14 37.01
N VAL A 406 15.76 2.91 38.26
CA VAL A 406 16.24 1.61 38.73
C VAL A 406 15.14 0.55 38.64
N PHE A 407 13.90 0.88 39.00
CA PHE A 407 12.74 0.01 38.79
C PHE A 407 12.52 -0.36 37.32
N PHE A 408 12.53 0.60 36.39
CA PHE A 408 12.40 0.31 34.96
C PHE A 408 13.52 -0.62 34.46
N ALA A 409 14.74 -0.43 34.94
CA ALA A 409 15.87 -1.28 34.58
C ALA A 409 15.81 -2.69 35.21
N LEU A 410 15.48 -2.81 36.49
CA LEU A 410 15.41 -4.10 37.18
C LEU A 410 14.18 -4.92 36.77
N SER A 411 13.01 -4.30 36.70
CA SER A 411 11.80 -4.98 36.19
C SER A 411 11.95 -5.32 34.71
N GLY A 412 12.63 -4.47 33.92
CA GLY A 412 12.96 -4.75 32.53
C GLY A 412 13.90 -5.95 32.37
N LEU A 413 14.99 -6.00 33.15
CA LEU A 413 15.90 -7.16 33.21
C LEU A 413 15.19 -8.42 33.73
N ASP A 414 14.22 -8.29 34.63
CA ASP A 414 13.41 -9.43 35.08
C ASP A 414 12.53 -9.99 33.95
N VAL A 415 11.80 -9.12 33.24
CA VAL A 415 10.96 -9.52 32.11
C VAL A 415 11.79 -10.12 30.97
N LEU A 416 13.03 -9.66 30.77
CA LEU A 416 14.00 -10.23 29.83
C LEU A 416 14.63 -11.56 30.31
N ASP A 417 14.41 -11.98 31.55
CA ASP A 417 15.15 -13.05 32.25
C ASP A 417 16.68 -12.86 32.22
N ALA A 418 17.14 -11.73 32.76
CA ALA A 418 18.54 -11.31 32.79
C ALA A 418 18.92 -10.62 34.13
N LEU A 419 18.33 -11.04 35.26
CA LEU A 419 18.65 -10.51 36.59
C LEU A 419 19.95 -11.08 37.20
N ASP A 420 20.58 -12.04 36.54
CA ASP A 420 21.92 -12.56 36.87
C ASP A 420 23.04 -11.55 36.58
N VAL A 421 22.81 -10.59 35.68
CA VAL A 421 23.82 -9.63 35.20
C VAL A 421 24.05 -8.43 36.16
N VAL A 422 23.42 -8.43 37.34
CA VAL A 422 23.45 -7.31 38.31
C VAL A 422 23.82 -7.78 39.72
N ASP A 423 24.52 -6.93 40.46
CA ASP A 423 24.83 -7.13 41.88
C ASP A 423 23.57 -6.92 42.74
N LYS A 424 22.80 -8.00 42.95
CA LYS A 424 21.57 -7.95 43.76
C LYS A 424 21.83 -7.51 45.19
N PRO A 425 22.82 -8.06 45.95
CA PRO A 425 23.14 -7.57 47.29
C PRO A 425 23.44 -6.07 47.35
N GLY A 426 24.31 -5.55 46.48
CA GLY A 426 24.65 -4.13 46.46
C GLY A 426 23.45 -3.23 46.12
N LEU A 427 22.61 -3.66 45.18
CA LEU A 427 21.36 -2.95 44.85
C LEU A 427 20.34 -2.98 46.00
N ILE A 428 20.19 -4.10 46.71
CA ILE A 428 19.32 -4.22 47.89
C ILE A 428 19.80 -3.26 48.99
N GLU A 429 21.10 -3.23 49.31
CA GLU A 429 21.64 -2.28 50.30
C GLU A 429 21.43 -0.81 49.86
N TRP A 430 21.58 -0.50 48.56
CA TRP A 430 21.28 0.83 48.01
C TRP A 430 19.80 1.21 48.13
N ILE A 431 18.86 0.32 47.82
CA ILE A 431 17.42 0.60 47.97
C ILE A 431 17.08 0.82 49.45
N TYR A 432 17.64 0.01 50.36
CA TYR A 432 17.46 0.19 51.79
C TYR A 432 18.12 1.45 52.35
N SER A 433 19.09 2.07 51.67
CA SER A 433 19.60 3.39 52.05
C SER A 433 18.65 4.54 51.70
N LEU A 434 17.67 4.29 50.84
CA LEU A 434 16.63 5.24 50.49
C LEU A 434 15.42 5.19 51.41
N GLN A 435 15.29 4.21 52.31
CA GLN A 435 14.17 4.16 53.25
C GLN A 435 14.26 5.33 54.25
N VAL A 436 13.17 6.07 54.41
CA VAL A 436 12.94 7.05 55.48
C VAL A 436 12.36 6.30 56.66
N LEU A 437 13.22 5.95 57.61
CA LEU A 437 12.85 5.27 58.84
C LEU A 437 12.32 6.25 59.89
N PRO A 438 11.50 5.77 60.85
CA PRO A 438 11.12 6.59 61.99
C PRO A 438 12.35 6.93 62.85
N THR A 439 12.39 8.16 63.34
CA THR A 439 13.31 8.63 64.39
C THR A 439 13.06 7.91 65.72
N GLU A 440 13.98 8.02 66.68
CA GLU A 440 13.84 7.36 67.99
C GLU A 440 12.57 7.78 68.74
N ASP A 441 12.20 9.07 68.66
CA ASP A 441 10.99 9.66 69.21
C ASP A 441 9.73 9.40 68.34
N LYS A 442 9.91 8.81 67.14
CA LYS A 442 8.89 8.52 66.13
C LYS A 442 8.09 9.74 65.64
N SER A 443 8.60 10.96 65.82
CA SER A 443 7.90 12.19 65.45
C SER A 443 7.70 12.35 63.93
N ASN A 444 8.54 11.71 63.10
CA ASN A 444 8.47 11.75 61.64
C ASN A 444 7.64 10.63 60.99
N LEU A 445 6.82 9.85 61.72
CA LEU A 445 6.06 8.70 61.16
C LEU A 445 5.26 9.05 59.89
N ARG A 446 4.63 10.22 59.85
CA ARG A 446 3.88 10.75 58.69
C ARG A 446 4.72 11.05 57.45
N ARG A 447 6.05 10.94 57.55
CA ARG A 447 7.01 11.20 56.47
C ARG A 447 7.80 9.96 56.06
N CYS A 448 7.51 8.81 56.66
CA CYS A 448 8.21 7.56 56.38
C CYS A 448 7.80 6.96 55.01
N GLY A 449 8.69 6.17 54.41
CA GLY A 449 8.54 5.67 53.04
C GLY A 449 9.92 5.49 52.40
N PHE A 450 10.05 5.72 51.09
CA PHE A 450 11.35 5.74 50.41
C PHE A 450 11.59 7.07 49.67
N ARG A 451 12.85 7.51 49.65
CA ARG A 451 13.36 8.62 48.83
C ARG A 451 13.58 8.15 47.40
N GLY A 452 13.54 9.07 46.43
CA GLY A 452 13.92 8.74 45.04
C GLY A 452 15.43 8.64 44.81
N SER A 453 16.23 9.28 45.68
CA SER A 453 17.71 9.19 45.71
C SER A 453 18.27 9.77 47.02
N SER A 454 19.60 9.82 47.14
CA SER A 454 20.33 10.44 48.25
C SER A 454 20.57 11.96 48.09
N HIS A 455 19.90 12.65 47.16
CA HIS A 455 20.12 14.07 46.83
C HIS A 455 20.04 15.04 48.02
N ILE A 456 19.28 14.68 49.06
CA ILE A 456 19.10 15.49 50.26
C ILE A 456 20.31 15.46 51.22
N GLY A 457 21.30 14.60 50.97
CA GLY A 457 22.56 14.58 51.73
C GLY A 457 22.50 13.89 53.10
N VAL A 458 21.42 13.14 53.41
CA VAL A 458 21.40 12.29 54.61
C VAL A 458 22.50 11.22 54.56
N PRO A 459 23.13 10.86 55.70
CA PRO A 459 24.15 9.81 55.73
C PRO A 459 23.63 8.46 55.22
N TYR A 460 24.47 7.73 54.49
CA TYR A 460 24.13 6.41 53.95
C TYR A 460 23.93 5.39 55.08
N ASN A 461 22.68 4.97 55.30
CA ASN A 461 22.30 3.95 56.28
C ASN A 461 21.39 2.90 55.63
N THR A 462 21.82 1.65 55.54
CA THR A 462 21.09 0.56 54.86
C THR A 462 19.97 -0.05 55.72
N SER A 463 19.13 0.84 56.27
CA SER A 463 18.01 0.53 57.18
C SER A 463 18.43 -0.23 58.44
N LYS A 464 19.54 0.18 59.06
CA LYS A 464 20.06 -0.37 60.32
C LYS A 464 19.96 0.71 61.41
N GLY A 465 19.25 0.40 62.49
CA GLY A 465 18.97 1.37 63.56
C GLY A 465 17.87 2.39 63.21
N PRO A 466 17.69 3.45 64.01
CA PRO A 466 16.67 4.49 63.80
C PRO A 466 17.00 5.43 62.63
N GLY A 467 16.00 6.16 62.15
CA GLY A 467 16.18 7.22 61.15
C GLY A 467 16.84 8.47 61.74
N SER A 468 17.69 9.12 60.94
CA SER A 468 18.27 10.43 61.28
C SER A 468 17.24 11.53 61.05
N ALA A 469 17.04 12.40 62.05
CA ALA A 469 16.15 13.55 61.92
C ALA A 469 16.71 14.57 60.92
N HIS A 470 15.91 14.97 59.92
CA HIS A 470 16.26 16.04 58.97
C HIS A 470 15.01 16.86 58.58
N PRO A 471 15.07 18.21 58.53
CA PRO A 471 13.88 19.05 58.39
C PRO A 471 13.05 18.80 57.12
N TYR A 472 13.70 18.47 56.01
CA TYR A 472 13.05 18.29 54.70
C TYR A 472 13.06 16.83 54.19
N ASP A 473 13.40 15.87 55.05
CA ASP A 473 13.49 14.47 54.64
C ASP A 473 12.15 13.74 54.78
N SER A 474 11.62 13.27 53.65
CA SER A 474 10.35 12.56 53.54
C SER A 474 10.37 11.52 52.42
N GLY A 475 9.53 10.50 52.57
CA GLY A 475 9.25 9.52 51.53
C GLY A 475 8.33 10.09 50.46
N HIS A 476 8.51 9.64 49.22
CA HIS A 476 7.65 9.98 48.09
C HIS A 476 6.87 8.73 47.65
N VAL A 477 5.55 8.82 47.46
CA VAL A 477 4.68 7.64 47.26
C VAL A 477 5.10 6.74 46.09
N ALA A 478 5.45 7.31 44.93
CA ALA A 478 5.95 6.53 43.79
C ALA A 478 7.31 5.88 44.03
N MET A 479 8.12 6.42 44.95
CA MET A 479 9.43 5.88 45.35
C MET A 479 9.25 4.78 46.39
N THR A 480 8.30 4.91 47.31
CA THR A 480 7.86 3.82 48.20
C THR A 480 7.33 2.64 47.37
N TYR A 481 6.48 2.90 46.37
CA TYR A 481 6.02 1.87 45.43
C TYR A 481 7.20 1.20 44.69
N THR A 482 8.02 1.97 43.97
CA THR A 482 9.09 1.40 43.14
C THR A 482 10.22 0.76 43.97
N GLY A 483 10.49 1.25 45.18
CA GLY A 483 11.44 0.65 46.12
C GLY A 483 11.01 -0.74 46.59
N LEU A 484 9.75 -0.87 47.05
CA LEU A 484 9.19 -2.17 47.43
C LEU A 484 9.16 -3.15 46.25
N ALA A 485 8.76 -2.68 45.06
CA ALA A 485 8.75 -3.49 43.86
C ALA A 485 10.18 -3.97 43.48
N CYS A 486 11.19 -3.09 43.54
CA CYS A 486 12.58 -3.46 43.31
C CYS A 486 13.08 -4.53 44.29
N LEU A 487 12.80 -4.39 45.59
CA LEU A 487 13.18 -5.36 46.61
C LEU A 487 12.59 -6.76 46.32
N ILE A 488 11.30 -6.82 45.98
CA ILE A 488 10.62 -8.06 45.57
C ILE A 488 11.25 -8.66 44.30
N ILE A 489 11.51 -7.84 43.27
CA ILE A 489 12.13 -8.29 42.01
C ILE A 489 13.53 -8.89 42.24
N LEU A 490 14.31 -8.29 43.14
CA LEU A 490 15.65 -8.75 43.53
C LEU A 490 15.62 -9.99 44.43
N GLY A 491 14.49 -10.28 45.09
CA GLY A 491 14.30 -11.45 45.96
C GLY A 491 14.55 -11.19 47.45
N ASP A 492 14.46 -9.93 47.90
CA ASP A 492 14.47 -9.58 49.32
C ASP A 492 13.10 -9.88 49.97
N ASP A 493 13.10 -10.25 51.26
CA ASP A 493 11.91 -10.68 52.01
C ASP A 493 11.13 -9.52 52.67
N LEU A 494 11.56 -8.27 52.43
CA LEU A 494 11.03 -7.04 53.01
C LEU A 494 11.13 -7.00 54.56
N SER A 495 11.95 -7.85 55.18
CA SER A 495 12.09 -7.92 56.65
C SER A 495 12.64 -6.63 57.28
N ARG A 496 13.41 -5.84 56.52
CA ARG A 496 13.97 -4.55 56.93
C ARG A 496 13.09 -3.36 56.53
N VAL A 497 11.96 -3.59 55.86
CA VAL A 497 10.96 -2.55 55.61
C VAL A 497 10.18 -2.30 56.88
N ASN A 498 10.18 -1.05 57.37
CA ASN A 498 9.29 -0.66 58.45
C ASN A 498 7.87 -0.47 57.88
N LYS A 499 7.14 -1.57 57.72
CA LYS A 499 5.82 -1.61 57.08
C LYS A 499 4.84 -0.66 57.74
N ALA A 500 4.78 -0.66 59.08
CA ALA A 500 3.91 0.21 59.84
C ALA A 500 4.21 1.70 59.56
N ALA A 501 5.48 2.10 59.55
CA ALA A 501 5.87 3.47 59.22
C ALA A 501 5.56 3.84 57.75
N CYS A 502 5.73 2.91 56.80
CA CYS A 502 5.34 3.13 55.40
C CYS A 502 3.82 3.33 55.25
N LEU A 503 3.02 2.59 56.02
CA LEU A 503 1.56 2.71 56.01
C LEU A 503 1.06 3.99 56.71
N GLU A 504 1.73 4.44 57.78
CA GLU A 504 1.44 5.76 58.40
C GLU A 504 1.81 6.92 57.47
N GLY A 505 2.96 6.83 56.78
CA GLY A 505 3.34 7.76 55.74
C GLY A 505 2.29 7.79 54.62
N LEU A 506 1.83 6.63 54.16
CA LEU A 506 0.80 6.53 53.12
C LEU A 506 -0.55 7.13 53.54
N ARG A 507 -1.00 6.84 54.77
CA ARG A 507 -2.21 7.44 55.37
C ARG A 507 -2.14 8.96 55.39
N ALA A 508 -0.96 9.53 55.68
CA ALA A 508 -0.77 10.97 55.75
C ALA A 508 -0.83 11.68 54.39
N LEU A 509 -0.72 10.95 53.27
CA LEU A 509 -0.80 11.49 51.91
C LEU A 509 -2.22 11.53 51.35
N GLN A 510 -3.19 10.83 51.94
CA GLN A 510 -4.55 10.76 51.40
C GLN A 510 -5.36 12.01 51.73
N LEU A 511 -6.06 12.53 50.74
CA LEU A 511 -6.91 13.72 50.82
C LEU A 511 -8.37 13.37 51.11
N GLU A 512 -9.17 14.38 51.48
CA GLU A 512 -10.59 14.21 51.76
C GLU A 512 -11.39 13.68 50.56
N ASP A 513 -10.96 14.03 49.33
CA ASP A 513 -11.57 13.55 48.10
C ASP A 513 -11.17 12.10 47.72
N GLY A 514 -10.28 11.48 48.48
CA GLY A 514 -9.80 10.12 48.29
C GLY A 514 -8.56 9.96 47.40
N SER A 515 -8.11 11.02 46.75
CA SER A 515 -6.81 11.05 46.04
C SER A 515 -5.64 11.18 47.02
N PHE A 516 -4.41 11.20 46.50
CA PHE A 516 -3.20 11.25 47.30
C PHE A 516 -2.26 12.35 46.79
N TYR A 517 -1.55 13.01 47.70
CA TYR A 517 -0.30 13.70 47.37
C TYR A 517 0.85 12.71 47.17
N SER A 518 1.94 13.21 46.57
CA SER A 518 3.17 12.46 46.36
C SER A 518 4.10 12.50 47.57
N VAL A 519 4.10 13.61 48.31
CA VAL A 519 4.95 13.89 49.48
C VAL A 519 4.13 14.64 50.56
N PRO A 520 4.46 14.47 51.87
CA PRO A 520 3.68 15.06 52.96
C PRO A 520 3.83 16.59 53.07
N GLU A 521 4.82 17.18 52.40
CA GLU A 521 4.98 18.63 52.26
C GLU A 521 3.93 19.27 51.31
N GLY A 522 3.19 18.45 50.54
CA GLY A 522 2.23 18.88 49.54
C GLY A 522 2.76 18.80 48.11
N SER A 523 1.88 18.47 47.17
CA SER A 523 2.19 18.31 45.74
C SER A 523 0.92 18.50 44.89
N GLU A 524 0.95 18.10 43.62
CA GLU A 524 -0.28 17.76 42.89
C GLU A 524 -0.89 16.44 43.41
N ASN A 525 -2.19 16.24 43.20
CA ASN A 525 -2.93 15.03 43.55
C ASN A 525 -3.72 14.49 42.35
N ASP A 526 -3.52 13.22 41.99
CA ASP A 526 -4.26 12.56 40.91
C ASP A 526 -4.19 11.02 40.96
N MET A 527 -4.79 10.38 39.96
CA MET A 527 -4.89 8.93 39.80
C MET A 527 -3.55 8.18 39.84
N ARG A 528 -2.41 8.82 39.49
CA ARG A 528 -1.08 8.19 39.57
C ARG A 528 -0.75 7.78 41.00
N PHE A 529 -1.10 8.62 41.98
CA PHE A 529 -0.75 8.40 43.38
C PHE A 529 -1.76 7.46 44.07
N VAL A 530 -3.02 7.42 43.62
CA VAL A 530 -3.98 6.35 43.97
C VAL A 530 -3.43 4.97 43.58
N TYR A 531 -2.88 4.84 42.37
CA TYR A 531 -2.26 3.59 41.92
C TYR A 531 -1.00 3.23 42.73
N CYS A 532 -0.11 4.19 42.99
CA CYS A 532 1.06 3.95 43.84
C CYS A 532 0.65 3.46 45.24
N ALA A 533 -0.38 4.09 45.84
CA ALA A 533 -0.91 3.70 47.13
C ALA A 533 -1.50 2.28 47.12
N ALA A 534 -2.27 1.93 46.08
CA ALA A 534 -2.85 0.59 45.93
C ALA A 534 -1.77 -0.49 45.77
N CYS A 535 -0.71 -0.22 45.00
CA CYS A 535 0.45 -1.10 44.90
C CYS A 535 1.17 -1.29 46.25
N ILE A 536 1.36 -0.22 47.03
CA ILE A 536 2.02 -0.31 48.36
C ILE A 536 1.19 -1.17 49.31
N CYS A 537 -0.11 -0.90 49.45
CA CYS A 537 -1.01 -1.69 50.29
C CYS A 537 -1.03 -3.17 49.86
N TYR A 538 -1.10 -3.44 48.56
CA TYR A 538 -1.07 -4.81 48.03
C TYR A 538 0.26 -5.51 48.34
N MET A 539 1.41 -4.87 48.09
CA MET A 539 2.72 -5.49 48.34
C MET A 539 2.99 -5.73 49.82
N LEU A 540 2.52 -4.85 50.71
CA LEU A 540 2.66 -5.01 52.16
C LEU A 540 1.62 -5.96 52.79
N ASP A 541 0.64 -6.43 52.01
CA ASP A 541 -0.50 -7.26 52.45
C ASP A 541 -1.37 -6.58 53.53
N ASP A 542 -1.46 -5.25 53.50
CA ASP A 542 -2.15 -4.44 54.49
C ASP A 542 -2.77 -3.19 53.84
N TRP A 543 -4.10 -3.14 53.82
CA TRP A 543 -4.89 -2.05 53.24
C TRP A 543 -5.17 -0.89 54.22
N SER A 544 -4.73 -0.98 55.48
CA SER A 544 -4.89 0.10 56.46
C SER A 544 -4.17 1.39 56.04
N GLY A 545 -3.21 1.30 55.12
CA GLY A 545 -2.51 2.45 54.52
C GLY A 545 -3.41 3.45 53.78
N MET A 546 -4.70 3.14 53.56
CA MET A 546 -5.67 4.05 52.96
C MET A 546 -7.12 3.84 53.41
N ASP A 547 -7.92 4.89 53.35
CA ASP A 547 -9.37 4.80 53.20
C ASP A 547 -9.70 4.33 51.77
N CYS A 548 -9.92 3.03 51.64
CA CYS A 548 -10.25 2.39 50.37
C CYS A 548 -11.56 2.91 49.76
N GLN A 549 -12.55 3.29 50.59
CA GLN A 549 -13.84 3.73 50.08
C GLN A 549 -13.72 5.11 49.42
N LYS A 550 -13.01 6.05 50.05
CA LYS A 550 -12.74 7.36 49.43
C LYS A 550 -11.95 7.22 48.12
N ALA A 551 -10.94 6.34 48.09
CA ALA A 551 -10.17 6.07 46.87
C ALA A 551 -11.06 5.51 45.73
N ILE A 552 -11.96 4.58 46.06
CA ILE A 552 -12.99 4.06 45.13
C ILE A 552 -13.89 5.20 44.63
N ASP A 553 -14.37 6.07 45.53
CA ASP A 553 -15.24 7.17 45.15
C ASP A 553 -14.53 8.19 44.25
N TYR A 554 -13.23 8.44 44.46
CA TYR A 554 -12.38 9.25 43.58
C TYR A 554 -12.28 8.65 42.18
N ILE A 555 -12.03 7.33 42.11
CA ILE A 555 -11.99 6.57 40.84
C ILE A 555 -13.33 6.70 40.11
N ARG A 556 -14.46 6.50 40.80
CA ARG A 556 -15.80 6.65 40.21
C ARG A 556 -16.01 8.05 39.64
N ARG A 557 -15.76 9.10 40.44
CA ARG A 557 -15.91 10.52 40.05
C ARG A 557 -15.02 10.92 38.87
N SER A 558 -13.92 10.21 38.64
CA SER A 558 -12.97 10.49 37.55
C SER A 558 -13.36 9.85 36.21
N THR A 559 -14.47 9.10 36.14
CA THR A 559 -15.00 8.58 34.88
C THR A 559 -15.58 9.73 34.05
N SER A 560 -15.06 9.94 32.84
CA SER A 560 -15.45 11.04 31.96
C SER A 560 -16.68 10.68 31.10
N TYR A 561 -17.24 11.66 30.40
CA TYR A 561 -18.44 11.49 29.57
C TYR A 561 -18.25 10.51 28.41
N ASP A 562 -17.01 10.37 27.92
CA ASP A 562 -16.63 9.40 26.88
C ASP A 562 -16.34 8.00 27.43
N SER A 563 -16.53 7.80 28.74
CA SER A 563 -16.34 6.56 29.50
C SER A 563 -14.89 6.08 29.66
N GLY A 564 -13.89 6.86 29.26
CA GLY A 564 -12.53 6.70 29.79
C GLY A 564 -12.39 7.37 31.16
N ILE A 565 -11.31 7.10 31.90
CA ILE A 565 -11.09 7.67 33.24
C ILE A 565 -10.00 8.74 33.15
N GLY A 566 -10.31 9.94 33.62
CA GLY A 566 -9.38 11.08 33.68
C GLY A 566 -8.47 11.03 34.91
N GLN A 567 -7.54 11.99 35.00
CA GLN A 567 -6.65 12.11 36.17
C GLN A 567 -7.39 12.44 37.47
N GLY A 568 -8.55 13.07 37.34
CA GLY A 568 -9.47 13.47 38.40
C GLY A 568 -10.83 13.83 37.81
N ALA A 569 -11.80 14.18 38.67
CA ALA A 569 -13.17 14.49 38.26
C ALA A 569 -13.23 15.65 37.23
N GLY A 570 -13.99 15.46 36.15
CA GLY A 570 -14.20 16.46 35.10
C GLY A 570 -13.03 16.66 34.12
N LEU A 571 -11.90 15.96 34.29
CA LEU A 571 -10.76 16.05 33.38
C LEU A 571 -10.93 15.12 32.15
N GLU A 572 -10.13 15.40 31.11
CA GLU A 572 -10.04 14.57 29.91
C GLU A 572 -9.61 13.14 30.29
N SER A 573 -10.28 12.14 29.74
CA SER A 573 -9.93 10.73 29.92
C SER A 573 -8.55 10.42 29.34
N HIS A 574 -7.81 9.51 29.97
CA HIS A 574 -6.43 9.22 29.56
C HIS A 574 -6.05 7.76 29.81
N GLY A 575 -5.27 7.16 28.90
CA GLY A 575 -4.90 5.74 28.99
C GLY A 575 -4.13 5.42 30.28
N GLY A 576 -3.23 6.32 30.69
CA GLY A 576 -2.48 6.21 31.94
C GLY A 576 -3.37 6.27 33.20
N SER A 577 -4.32 7.21 33.30
CA SER A 577 -5.22 7.27 34.47
C SER A 577 -6.27 6.16 34.45
N THR A 578 -6.71 5.73 33.27
CA THR A 578 -7.60 4.56 33.12
C THR A 578 -6.90 3.28 33.59
N PHE A 579 -5.63 3.08 33.22
CA PHE A 579 -4.80 2.03 33.82
C PHE A 579 -4.74 2.13 35.33
N CYS A 580 -4.33 3.30 35.86
CA CYS A 580 -4.15 3.50 37.29
C CYS A 580 -5.42 3.16 38.08
N ALA A 581 -6.59 3.61 37.60
CA ALA A 581 -7.88 3.33 38.20
C ALA A 581 -8.26 1.84 38.13
N ILE A 582 -8.23 1.23 36.94
CA ILE A 582 -8.64 -0.18 36.75
C ILE A 582 -7.69 -1.13 37.49
N ALA A 583 -6.37 -0.91 37.41
CA ALA A 583 -5.39 -1.71 38.13
C ALA A 583 -5.55 -1.59 39.66
N SER A 584 -5.86 -0.39 40.18
CA SER A 584 -6.16 -0.20 41.61
C SER A 584 -7.39 -0.99 42.04
N LEU A 585 -8.49 -0.91 41.30
CA LEU A 585 -9.71 -1.66 41.60
C LEU A 585 -9.51 -3.19 41.48
N CYS A 586 -8.69 -3.65 40.55
CA CYS A 586 -8.32 -5.07 40.44
C CYS A 586 -7.51 -5.53 41.66
N MET A 587 -6.51 -4.76 42.10
CA MET A 587 -5.73 -5.07 43.31
C MET A 587 -6.59 -5.07 44.59
N MET A 588 -7.55 -4.14 44.70
CA MET A 588 -8.53 -4.10 45.78
C MET A 588 -9.54 -5.26 45.74
N GLY A 589 -9.65 -5.99 44.63
CA GLY A 589 -10.72 -6.97 44.39
C GLY A 589 -12.12 -6.33 44.25
N LYS A 590 -12.18 -5.07 43.80
CA LYS A 590 -13.39 -4.23 43.77
C LYS A 590 -13.89 -3.81 42.40
N LEU A 591 -13.25 -4.24 41.30
CA LEU A 591 -13.65 -3.83 39.95
C LEU A 591 -15.14 -4.06 39.65
N GLN A 592 -15.65 -5.26 39.95
CA GLN A 592 -17.04 -5.67 39.69
C GLN A 592 -18.04 -5.08 40.70
N ASP A 593 -17.61 -4.82 41.93
CA ASP A 593 -18.43 -4.13 42.95
C ASP A 593 -18.65 -2.66 42.58
N VAL A 594 -17.66 -2.05 41.93
CA VAL A 594 -17.66 -0.64 41.56
C VAL A 594 -18.36 -0.43 40.22
N PHE A 595 -17.85 -0.97 39.13
CA PHE A 595 -18.41 -0.72 37.80
C PHE A 595 -19.37 -1.84 37.41
N SER A 596 -20.62 -1.46 37.09
CA SER A 596 -21.57 -2.37 36.48
C SER A 596 -21.04 -2.87 35.13
N GLU A 597 -21.49 -4.05 34.70
CA GLU A 597 -21.10 -4.63 33.40
C GLU A 597 -21.41 -3.68 32.21
N ARG A 598 -22.40 -2.79 32.33
CA ARG A 598 -22.67 -1.74 31.34
C ARG A 598 -21.60 -0.64 31.33
N GLU A 599 -21.08 -0.25 32.50
CA GLU A 599 -19.98 0.71 32.61
C GLU A 599 -18.66 0.07 32.15
N LEU A 600 -18.37 -1.17 32.57
CA LEU A 600 -17.20 -1.93 32.11
C LEU A 600 -17.18 -2.07 30.58
N ASN A 601 -18.30 -2.38 29.94
CA ASN A 601 -18.38 -2.45 28.47
C ASN A 601 -18.11 -1.10 27.77
N ARG A 602 -18.43 0.02 28.41
CA ARG A 602 -18.08 1.35 27.89
C ARG A 602 -16.59 1.65 28.06
N ILE A 603 -16.00 1.29 29.20
CA ILE A 603 -14.55 1.43 29.45
C ILE A 603 -13.75 0.54 28.48
N ARG A 604 -14.16 -0.73 28.28
CA ARG A 604 -13.62 -1.65 27.27
C ARG A 604 -13.67 -1.02 25.87
N ARG A 605 -14.81 -0.44 25.47
CA ARG A 605 -14.96 0.27 24.19
C ARG A 605 -14.03 1.48 24.07
N TRP A 606 -13.87 2.27 25.13
CA TRP A 606 -12.97 3.43 25.12
C TRP A 606 -11.50 3.00 24.95
N CYS A 607 -11.08 1.96 25.68
CA CYS A 607 -9.72 1.42 25.66
C CYS A 607 -9.37 0.79 24.31
N ILE A 608 -10.24 -0.04 23.73
CA ILE A 608 -9.94 -0.72 22.45
C ILE A 608 -9.85 0.28 21.28
N LEU A 609 -10.60 1.40 21.34
CA LEU A 609 -10.53 2.50 20.38
C LEU A 609 -9.23 3.35 20.46
N ARG A 610 -8.34 3.07 21.41
CA ARG A 610 -6.99 3.66 21.45
C ARG A 610 -6.01 2.98 20.48
N GLN A 611 -6.35 1.82 19.91
CA GLN A 611 -5.46 1.13 18.97
C GLN A 611 -5.57 1.73 17.56
N GLN A 612 -4.46 2.22 17.01
CA GLN A 612 -4.33 2.66 15.61
C GLN A 612 -3.43 1.68 14.83
N ASN A 613 -2.18 1.61 15.26
CA ASN A 613 -1.17 0.61 14.90
C ASN A 613 -0.49 0.12 16.19
N GLY A 614 0.15 1.04 16.92
CA GLY A 614 0.27 0.96 18.37
C GLY A 614 -0.95 1.54 19.08
N PHE A 615 -0.79 1.94 20.33
CA PHE A 615 -1.82 2.59 21.13
C PHE A 615 -1.52 4.08 21.33
N ASP A 616 -2.57 4.90 21.30
CA ASP A 616 -2.53 6.29 21.74
C ASP A 616 -3.03 6.42 23.19
N GLY A 617 -2.68 7.53 23.85
CA GLY A 617 -3.16 7.80 25.22
C GLY A 617 -4.54 8.43 25.30
N ARG A 618 -5.05 8.98 24.19
CA ARG A 618 -6.19 9.90 24.10
C ARG A 618 -6.70 10.02 22.66
N PRO A 619 -8.02 10.18 22.45
CA PRO A 619 -8.58 10.48 21.13
C PRO A 619 -7.82 11.57 20.36
N ASN A 620 -7.55 11.32 19.07
CA ASN A 620 -6.86 12.25 18.16
C ASN A 620 -5.43 12.67 18.59
N LYS A 621 -4.76 11.90 19.45
CA LYS A 621 -3.32 12.05 19.73
C LYS A 621 -2.49 10.99 18.97
N PRO A 622 -1.21 11.27 18.66
CA PRO A 622 -0.33 10.26 18.10
C PRO A 622 -0.14 9.09 19.07
N VAL A 623 0.03 7.89 18.49
CA VAL A 623 0.46 6.69 19.20
C VAL A 623 1.81 6.89 19.91
N ASP A 624 2.05 6.12 20.95
CA ASP A 624 3.26 6.17 21.78
C ASP A 624 3.50 4.78 22.40
N THR A 625 4.74 4.28 22.28
CA THR A 625 5.16 2.94 22.74
C THR A 625 4.66 2.58 24.14
N CYS A 626 4.64 3.53 25.09
CA CYS A 626 4.28 3.18 26.46
C CYS A 626 2.81 2.78 26.63
N TYR A 627 1.89 3.24 25.76
CA TYR A 627 0.48 2.85 25.83
C TYR A 627 0.24 1.40 25.39
N SER A 628 1.18 0.78 24.69
CA SER A 628 1.17 -0.67 24.45
C SER A 628 1.19 -1.47 25.76
N PHE A 629 1.74 -0.90 26.85
CA PHE A 629 1.50 -1.40 28.20
C PHE A 629 0.31 -0.72 28.88
N TRP A 630 0.24 0.61 29.00
CA TRP A 630 -0.82 1.26 29.80
C TRP A 630 -2.23 0.86 29.35
N VAL A 631 -2.52 0.94 28.06
CA VAL A 631 -3.83 0.52 27.52
C VAL A 631 -3.90 -1.00 27.35
N GLY A 632 -2.82 -1.65 26.91
CA GLY A 632 -2.76 -3.11 26.74
C GLY A 632 -3.06 -3.87 28.04
N ALA A 633 -2.40 -3.51 29.13
CA ALA A 633 -2.64 -4.09 30.46
C ALA A 633 -4.03 -3.75 31.01
N THR A 634 -4.57 -2.57 30.69
CA THR A 634 -5.98 -2.24 31.02
C THR A 634 -6.94 -3.18 30.29
N LEU A 635 -6.69 -3.48 29.00
CA LEU A 635 -7.49 -4.41 28.21
C LEU A 635 -7.34 -5.86 28.69
N GLU A 636 -6.16 -6.25 29.18
CA GLU A 636 -5.90 -7.57 29.78
C GLU A 636 -6.69 -7.72 31.10
N LEU A 637 -6.68 -6.68 31.94
CA LEU A 637 -7.48 -6.64 33.19
C LEU A 637 -9.00 -6.62 32.96
N LEU A 638 -9.44 -6.21 31.77
CA LEU A 638 -10.85 -6.17 31.37
C LEU A 638 -11.29 -7.37 30.52
N ASP A 639 -10.41 -8.36 30.33
CA ASP A 639 -10.60 -9.58 29.53
C ASP A 639 -11.04 -9.31 28.08
N VAL A 640 -10.36 -8.36 27.43
CA VAL A 640 -10.60 -7.99 26.02
C VAL A 640 -9.34 -7.74 25.18
N PHE A 641 -8.14 -7.89 25.75
CA PHE A 641 -6.88 -7.68 25.01
C PHE A 641 -6.72 -8.65 23.82
N GLN A 642 -7.20 -9.88 23.96
CA GLN A 642 -7.25 -10.93 22.94
C GLN A 642 -8.02 -10.53 21.66
N PHE A 643 -8.84 -9.47 21.71
CA PHE A 643 -9.57 -8.94 20.54
C PHE A 643 -8.82 -7.79 19.82
N THR A 644 -7.61 -7.42 20.29
CA THR A 644 -6.77 -6.39 19.67
C THR A 644 -5.91 -6.95 18.53
N ASN A 645 -5.38 -6.08 17.67
CA ASN A 645 -4.49 -6.49 16.59
C ASN A 645 -3.04 -6.61 17.09
N PHE A 646 -2.62 -7.79 17.53
CA PHE A 646 -1.27 -8.04 18.06
C PHE A 646 -0.17 -7.70 17.05
N GLU A 647 -0.31 -8.13 15.79
CA GLU A 647 0.68 -7.88 14.74
C GLU A 647 0.97 -6.39 14.53
N LYS A 648 -0.07 -5.54 14.42
CA LYS A 648 0.14 -4.10 14.29
C LYS A 648 0.83 -3.50 15.52
N ASN A 649 0.45 -3.93 16.72
CA ASN A 649 1.05 -3.45 17.96
C ASN A 649 2.54 -3.84 18.04
N ARG A 650 2.85 -5.13 17.79
CA ARG A 650 4.21 -5.67 17.72
C ARG A 650 5.08 -4.89 16.73
N ASN A 651 4.59 -4.73 15.50
CA ASN A 651 5.31 -4.02 14.44
C ASN A 651 5.52 -2.53 14.79
N TYR A 652 4.58 -1.89 15.49
CA TYR A 652 4.76 -0.53 15.97
C TYR A 652 5.83 -0.45 17.08
N ILE A 653 5.76 -1.29 18.11
CA ILE A 653 6.76 -1.31 19.20
C ILE A 653 8.15 -1.57 18.62
N LEU A 654 8.31 -2.56 17.74
CA LEU A 654 9.60 -2.88 17.13
C LEU A 654 10.10 -1.81 16.14
N SER A 655 9.24 -0.92 15.67
CA SER A 655 9.65 0.27 14.91
C SER A 655 10.30 1.37 15.76
N THR A 656 10.01 1.40 17.08
CA THR A 656 10.62 2.36 18.03
C THR A 656 11.89 1.80 18.71
N GLN A 657 12.30 0.59 18.33
CA GLN A 657 13.49 -0.10 18.84
C GLN A 657 14.78 0.55 18.34
N ASP A 658 15.65 0.99 19.26
CA ASP A 658 16.99 1.45 18.91
C ASP A 658 17.91 0.26 18.61
N ARG A 659 18.25 0.08 17.33
CA ARG A 659 19.08 -1.03 16.86
C ARG A 659 20.57 -0.85 17.17
N LEU A 660 21.01 0.35 17.54
CA LEU A 660 22.42 0.66 17.85
C LEU A 660 22.68 0.43 19.33
N VAL A 661 22.09 1.23 20.21
CA VAL A 661 22.32 1.16 21.66
C VAL A 661 21.40 0.17 22.36
N GLY A 662 20.30 -0.25 21.75
CA GLY A 662 19.22 -0.94 22.45
C GLY A 662 18.29 0.04 23.15
N GLY A 663 17.17 -0.46 23.66
CA GLY A 663 16.09 0.35 24.19
C GLY A 663 14.96 0.57 23.19
N PHE A 664 13.87 1.17 23.68
CA PHE A 664 12.78 1.68 22.87
C PHE A 664 12.57 3.16 23.15
N ALA A 665 12.21 3.90 22.10
CA ALA A 665 11.79 5.29 22.16
C ALA A 665 10.25 5.38 22.16
N LYS A 666 9.74 6.61 22.28
CA LYS A 666 8.31 6.91 22.13
C LYS A 666 7.80 6.72 20.70
N TRP A 667 8.62 7.07 19.71
CA TRP A 667 8.28 7.09 18.28
C TRP A 667 9.40 6.47 17.43
N PRO A 668 9.09 5.96 16.22
CA PRO A 668 10.11 5.47 15.29
C PRO A 668 10.98 6.60 14.73
N ASP A 669 12.20 6.22 14.31
CA ASP A 669 13.17 7.02 13.55
C ASP A 669 13.22 8.52 13.88
N SER A 670 13.83 8.85 15.01
CA SER A 670 14.38 10.19 15.22
C SER A 670 15.67 10.16 16.01
N HIS A 671 16.71 9.58 15.41
CA HIS A 671 18.09 9.95 15.67
C HIS A 671 18.54 11.05 14.71
N PRO A 672 19.45 11.95 15.11
CA PRO A 672 20.10 12.85 14.17
C PRO A 672 21.05 12.04 13.28
N VAL A 673 20.56 11.60 12.11
CA VAL A 673 21.44 11.16 11.03
C VAL A 673 22.34 12.33 10.68
N SER A 674 23.65 12.15 10.85
CA SER A 674 24.65 13.17 10.52
C SER A 674 24.45 13.64 9.07
N LEU A 675 24.45 14.96 8.87
CA LEU A 675 24.16 15.60 7.58
C LEU A 675 25.21 15.25 6.53
N SER A 676 24.94 14.21 5.75
CA SER A 676 25.50 14.06 4.41
C SER A 676 24.53 13.33 3.47
N ALA A 677 24.32 13.90 2.29
CA ALA A 677 23.49 13.44 1.16
C ALA A 677 21.96 13.64 1.24
N ALA A 678 21.46 14.35 0.21
CA ALA A 678 20.11 14.30 -0.39
C ALA A 678 18.88 14.85 0.38
N GLY A 679 18.68 16.16 0.29
CA GLY A 679 17.64 16.73 -0.61
C GLY A 679 16.14 16.51 -0.33
N VAL A 680 15.43 17.63 -0.14
CA VAL A 680 13.95 17.82 -0.21
C VAL A 680 13.15 17.27 0.98
N ALA A 681 13.12 18.04 2.07
CA ALA A 681 12.14 17.88 3.16
C ALA A 681 10.73 18.31 2.71
N ARG A 682 9.69 17.55 3.09
CA ARG A 682 8.27 17.93 2.91
C ARG A 682 7.80 18.83 4.06
N VAL A 683 6.68 19.53 3.89
CA VAL A 683 6.15 20.44 4.94
C VAL A 683 5.79 19.70 6.25
N SER A 684 5.33 18.44 6.19
CA SER A 684 5.14 17.60 7.38
C SER A 684 6.45 17.28 8.12
N ASP A 685 7.54 17.18 7.35
CA ASP A 685 8.89 16.92 7.82
C ASP A 685 9.49 18.15 8.52
N LEU A 686 8.96 19.36 8.23
CA LEU A 686 9.32 20.59 8.93
C LEU A 686 8.66 20.69 10.30
N LEU A 687 7.45 20.16 10.45
CA LEU A 687 6.70 20.13 11.72
C LEU A 687 7.25 19.07 12.70
N SER A 688 7.71 17.91 12.20
CA SER A 688 8.39 16.92 13.04
C SER A 688 9.75 17.41 13.54
N ARG A 689 10.48 18.20 12.76
CA ARG A 689 11.78 18.82 13.13
C ARG A 689 11.71 19.86 14.26
N LEU A 690 10.52 20.28 14.68
CA LEU A 690 10.32 21.13 15.86
C LEU A 690 10.22 20.34 17.17
N SER A 691 10.10 19.01 17.10
CA SER A 691 10.20 18.13 18.28
C SER A 691 11.63 17.62 18.43
N PRO A 692 12.19 17.54 19.65
CA PRO A 692 13.50 16.93 19.86
C PRO A 692 13.48 15.45 19.42
N PRO A 693 14.61 14.91 18.94
CA PRO A 693 14.73 13.52 18.51
C PRO A 693 14.21 12.53 19.57
N SER A 694 13.40 11.54 19.16
CA SER A 694 12.87 10.49 20.04
C SER A 694 13.97 9.47 20.31
N VAL A 695 14.72 9.71 21.38
CA VAL A 695 15.79 8.83 21.87
C VAL A 695 15.19 7.73 22.76
N SER A 696 15.80 6.54 22.77
CA SER A 696 15.43 5.49 23.73
C SER A 696 15.71 5.90 25.17
N ASP A 697 14.77 5.60 26.07
CA ASP A 697 14.86 5.91 27.50
C ASP A 697 14.36 4.73 28.36
N PRO A 698 14.65 4.71 29.68
CA PRO A 698 14.28 3.59 30.55
C PRO A 698 12.77 3.30 30.58
N LEU A 699 11.93 4.34 30.52
CA LEU A 699 10.48 4.24 30.63
C LEU A 699 9.88 3.58 29.38
N HIS A 700 10.18 4.11 28.19
CA HIS A 700 9.67 3.55 26.95
C HIS A 700 10.30 2.18 26.64
N THR A 701 11.56 1.95 27.04
CA THR A 701 12.19 0.63 26.94
C THR A 701 11.44 -0.40 27.77
N TYR A 702 11.18 -0.09 29.05
CA TYR A 702 10.47 -0.98 29.95
C TYR A 702 9.03 -1.25 29.49
N PHE A 703 8.26 -0.21 29.18
CA PHE A 703 6.88 -0.38 28.75
C PHE A 703 6.72 -0.94 27.33
N GLY A 704 7.69 -0.75 26.43
CA GLY A 704 7.76 -1.44 25.16
C GLY A 704 7.95 -2.94 25.34
N ILE A 705 8.88 -3.35 26.20
CA ILE A 705 9.11 -4.76 26.57
C ILE A 705 7.89 -5.35 27.27
N CYS A 706 7.22 -4.62 28.16
CA CYS A 706 5.98 -5.09 28.78
C CYS A 706 4.82 -5.19 27.77
N GLY A 707 4.74 -4.30 26.78
CA GLY A 707 3.79 -4.40 25.67
C GLY A 707 4.04 -5.63 24.78
N LEU A 708 5.30 -6.00 24.56
CA LEU A 708 5.70 -7.24 23.89
C LEU A 708 5.40 -8.49 24.75
N SER A 709 5.60 -8.40 26.06
CA SER A 709 5.26 -9.46 27.02
C SER A 709 3.75 -9.78 27.02
N LEU A 710 2.88 -8.76 26.94
CA LEU A 710 1.42 -8.95 26.87
C LEU A 710 0.97 -9.72 25.62
N ILE A 711 1.56 -9.47 24.45
CA ILE A 711 1.22 -10.19 23.21
C ILE A 711 1.86 -11.59 23.11
N GLY A 712 2.70 -11.99 24.08
CA GLY A 712 3.39 -13.28 24.07
C GLY A 712 4.64 -13.33 23.16
N GLU A 713 5.41 -12.23 23.08
CA GLU A 713 6.72 -12.25 22.41
C GLU A 713 7.64 -13.33 23.00
N ALA A 714 8.41 -14.00 22.13
CA ALA A 714 9.36 -15.03 22.54
C ALA A 714 10.44 -14.49 23.48
N ASP A 715 10.95 -15.36 24.34
CA ASP A 715 12.05 -15.09 25.29
C ASP A 715 11.77 -13.96 26.31
N LEU A 716 10.51 -13.57 26.50
CA LEU A 716 10.05 -12.67 27.57
C LEU A 716 9.21 -13.42 28.60
N ARG A 717 9.40 -13.10 29.89
CA ARG A 717 8.47 -13.50 30.95
C ARG A 717 7.15 -12.73 30.81
N LYS A 718 6.02 -13.36 31.17
CA LYS A 718 4.74 -12.65 31.26
C LYS A 718 4.80 -11.58 32.38
N VAL A 719 4.30 -10.38 32.09
CA VAL A 719 4.10 -9.30 33.06
C VAL A 719 2.76 -9.46 33.78
N HIS A 720 2.71 -9.20 35.09
CA HIS A 720 1.46 -9.13 35.85
C HIS A 720 0.80 -7.75 35.62
N PRO A 721 -0.35 -7.68 34.94
CA PRO A 721 -0.84 -6.43 34.35
C PRO A 721 -1.21 -5.36 35.39
N ALA A 722 -1.71 -5.73 36.57
CA ALA A 722 -2.06 -4.74 37.60
C ALA A 722 -0.85 -4.21 38.40
N LEU A 723 0.12 -5.08 38.74
CA LEU A 723 1.25 -4.71 39.61
C LEU A 723 2.47 -4.19 38.86
N ASN A 724 2.50 -4.35 37.54
CA ASN A 724 3.58 -3.88 36.68
C ASN A 724 4.95 -4.46 37.11
N ILE A 725 4.98 -5.77 37.37
CA ILE A 725 6.18 -6.59 37.64
C ILE A 725 6.05 -7.92 36.89
N SER A 726 7.11 -8.71 36.75
CA SER A 726 6.98 -10.05 36.14
C SER A 726 6.05 -10.96 36.97
N VAL A 727 5.39 -11.93 36.32
CA VAL A 727 4.59 -12.96 37.03
C VAL A 727 5.46 -13.75 38.02
N ARG A 728 6.75 -13.97 37.72
CA ARG A 728 7.72 -14.57 38.66
C ARG A 728 7.85 -13.74 39.95
N ALA A 729 8.03 -12.43 39.84
CA ALA A 729 8.14 -11.54 41.01
C ALA A 729 6.81 -11.48 41.79
N PHE A 730 5.68 -11.53 41.08
CA PHE A 730 4.36 -11.64 41.69
C PHE A 730 4.14 -12.96 42.45
N ASP A 731 4.57 -14.10 41.91
CA ASP A 731 4.47 -15.40 42.59
C ASP A 731 5.39 -15.46 43.83
N ALA A 732 6.59 -14.85 43.76
CA ALA A 732 7.45 -14.67 44.92
C ALA A 732 6.77 -13.81 46.01
N LEU A 733 6.11 -12.72 45.63
CA LEU A 733 5.32 -11.89 46.54
C LEU A 733 4.18 -12.69 47.21
N ARG A 734 3.47 -13.54 46.45
CA ARG A 734 2.41 -14.40 47.01
C ARG A 734 2.94 -15.44 48.01
N GLN A 735 4.11 -16.01 47.76
CA GLN A 735 4.78 -16.90 48.72
C GLN A 735 5.18 -16.15 50.00
N LEU A 736 5.66 -14.91 49.84
CA LEU A 736 6.04 -14.03 50.94
C LEU A 736 4.82 -13.64 51.81
N HIS A 737 3.69 -13.28 51.19
CA HIS A 737 2.40 -13.07 51.88
C HIS A 737 1.94 -14.31 52.65
N GLY A 738 2.00 -15.49 52.02
CA GLY A 738 1.70 -16.76 52.69
C GLY A 738 2.57 -16.99 53.93
N THR A 739 3.86 -16.68 53.83
CA THR A 739 4.83 -16.78 54.94
C THR A 739 4.52 -15.79 56.07
N TRP A 740 4.07 -14.58 55.75
CA TRP A 740 3.67 -13.60 56.77
C TRP A 740 2.40 -14.01 57.49
N ARG A 741 1.36 -14.45 56.75
CA ARG A 741 0.09 -14.90 57.34
C ARG A 741 0.29 -16.08 58.29
N GLN A 742 1.15 -17.04 57.94
CA GLN A 742 1.53 -18.17 58.80
C GLN A 742 2.28 -17.76 60.08
N LYS A 743 2.92 -16.59 60.12
CA LYS A 743 3.59 -16.05 61.33
C LYS A 743 2.65 -15.22 62.21
N SER A 744 1.48 -14.85 61.70
CA SER A 744 0.46 -14.07 62.43
C SER A 744 -0.65 -14.93 63.04
N THR A 745 -0.71 -16.21 62.66
CA THR A 745 -1.50 -17.29 63.29
C THR A 745 -0.68 -18.05 64.31
#